data_AF-A0A090LTE5-F1
#
_entry.id   AF-A0A090LTE5-F1
#
_cell.length_a   1.000
_cell.length_b   1.000
_cell.length_c   1.000
_cell.angle_alpha   90.00
_cell.angle_beta   90.00
_cell.angle_gamma   90.00
#
_symmetry.space_group_name_H-M   'P 1'
#
loop_
_entity.id
_entity.type
_entity.pdbx_description
1 polymer ?
#
loop_
_entity_poly.entity_id
_entity_poly.type
_entity_poly.pdbx_seq_one_letter_code
_entity_poly.pdbx_strand_id
1 'polypeptide(L)'
;MLIFPLLSFIFLPSLSNAEEIKNNNDVKKNTLSSPSTNSCSFFCFTYPKNNVQLSKDNFNELNCTHIIYGIMKVDDKMQIISENVNDGIILNGYTNYQILNIVKKEKNNVKLLADIIYNSKNGLFEFEYHRAKFIDNIIKLMKLWSFDGIFLRTDYNILSTKTFHKFLNEWEVATNDASSKLNGKKLQIVVKINTPWISQLKDNLSKISSKVDKLFITIPNPNHNSKDDKVRHIDPLYTSPQIPDYDALSKVVSEANKLYNVPKTKIVVGLNIWARGYSLSNNTSFHHGSLHKNEFKKSNVTGLHNGYYTYSEVCKTKDHKIDYSKFKSLSMNVIEGSTEKIDMTNVVNNDKSLSSTEDPSKLEESKNSAITKRETKNDEKKNNLIYDVDSQTTAIFGTNGLYYQYVDAEHEAFFNKLRWISNNGYSGVGLTNMEGDDTEGDCGLGKYPLHKVVSKIFQCSKHTALIGNNECTRICKVTPSTSVGNVFENLQPSYCSHISIDDVTFNTVGDIKIPDKSFKFIKDYENWNVDVKPYLMITIGYKTNSVTWRSLLLNIIHREKFIKNLLKFVETYGINHINIAWTSEKFSSSFDGTTLSKFLLDLKKALGLKKQLFCSILPYNIYNNYYQINEMVTAVDYFILEAHKFKDIDNKKTSHHSTLLHNSPLLEKKEMSTDVVVNDWVGRGVNPNMIIVEFSVGGQSVEMKESVLKNNMNNNYLGRPIALRSQHLRDASKLSLSQNEICEIIQNNQTIQKFVKDMGVPYIVDGKHFISYDNEKSARMKAIWISVNKFNGISLKNIELDNIDGTCPRMNPYPILKTIASTQICNKCKEEYQNNVATLYDTKNENKKLINETNITEESENTAEVCSKSVGKYKTICIYRLPHKKDKFPLLPQKIPYTKCDEILTEDVLLLPNGNIIFRDEYAKSLANRLSRDIEKNKNIIVRTIVTCFMPKNDFEILLDDPEKLSKKIIDHLKMFNLQGLELRCHNAINPNMKKKYSEFIINLRNKLINELELSPCSKAISVSLPSWAENVPQLYDVNVLNNLDYLSLDANNDFTTSTRTEMNNENDMKLIQQTIQSWERAGINTKKVLLNIPIYGRSVPIDFEITKSTLTVSKSTKPIMVRKVEQKILCSELKKTGSIMKVSYDTISGKSILSTNEEVTYETQDTLFYKLKYIMREKLGGIIFNSLNDDDFSNECKQGMYSLLMSTKEALCQN
;
A
#
# COMPACT_ATOMS: atom_id res chain seq x y z
N MET A 1 12.16 -52.48 59.69
CA MET A 1 11.78 -51.14 60.19
C MET A 1 13.06 -50.32 60.35
N LEU A 2 13.00 -48.99 60.26
CA LEU A 2 13.91 -47.91 60.75
C LEU A 2 15.19 -48.33 61.53
N ILE A 3 16.37 -47.69 61.49
CA ILE A 3 16.89 -46.38 61.01
C ILE A 3 18.45 -46.44 61.08
N PHE A 4 19.24 -45.53 60.46
CA PHE A 4 20.48 -45.00 61.10
C PHE A 4 20.93 -43.61 60.52
N PRO A 5 21.50 -42.66 61.31
CA PRO A 5 21.62 -41.23 60.90
C PRO A 5 22.96 -40.51 61.30
N LEU A 6 22.93 -39.15 61.34
CA LEU A 6 23.87 -38.20 62.03
C LEU A 6 25.20 -37.87 61.32
N LEU A 7 25.93 -36.75 61.55
CA LEU A 7 25.87 -35.53 62.41
C LEU A 7 26.61 -34.40 61.60
N SER A 8 26.60 -33.06 61.78
CA SER A 8 26.22 -32.03 62.79
C SER A 8 25.94 -30.68 62.04
N PHE A 9 25.76 -29.44 62.53
CA PHE A 9 25.61 -28.69 63.82
C PHE A 9 25.05 -27.25 63.42
N ILE A 10 24.95 -26.11 64.16
CA ILE A 10 25.27 -25.60 65.52
C ILE A 10 24.34 -24.39 65.84
N PHE A 11 23.89 -24.24 67.11
CA PHE A 11 23.24 -23.07 67.81
C PHE A 11 22.06 -22.23 67.22
N LEU A 12 21.43 -21.44 68.12
CA LEU A 12 20.04 -20.92 68.18
C LEU A 12 20.02 -19.60 69.05
N PRO A 13 18.91 -18.83 69.30
CA PRO A 13 17.47 -19.21 69.32
C PRO A 13 16.38 -18.18 68.87
N SER A 14 15.09 -18.62 68.91
CA SER A 14 13.81 -17.85 69.14
C SER A 14 13.29 -16.81 68.11
N LEU A 15 11.97 -16.52 67.96
CA LEU A 15 10.72 -17.32 68.04
C LEU A 15 9.49 -16.52 67.50
N SER A 16 8.54 -17.22 66.84
CA SER A 16 7.07 -16.94 66.73
C SER A 16 6.45 -15.71 66.03
N ASN A 17 5.32 -16.00 65.35
CA ASN A 17 4.10 -15.20 65.05
C ASN A 17 4.06 -14.14 63.92
N ALA A 18 2.89 -14.10 63.25
CA ALA A 18 2.40 -13.04 62.37
C ALA A 18 0.86 -13.12 62.24
N GLU A 19 0.13 -12.08 62.68
CA GLU A 19 -1.35 -12.00 62.57
C GLU A 19 -1.87 -10.53 62.50
N GLU A 20 -2.97 -10.38 61.75
CA GLU A 20 -4.04 -9.35 61.67
C GLU A 20 -3.89 -7.80 61.84
N ILE A 21 -4.26 -7.10 60.75
CA ILE A 21 -5.29 -6.03 60.60
C ILE A 21 -5.28 -4.75 61.49
N LYS A 22 -5.09 -3.56 60.86
CA LYS A 22 -6.07 -2.42 60.91
C LYS A 22 -5.82 -1.28 59.88
N ASN A 23 -6.83 -0.41 59.73
CA ASN A 23 -7.13 0.47 58.57
C ASN A 23 -6.59 1.93 58.62
N ASN A 24 -6.72 2.61 57.46
CA ASN A 24 -6.78 4.08 57.20
C ASN A 24 -5.45 4.87 57.29
N ASN A 25 -5.17 5.87 56.43
CA ASN A 25 -6.04 6.97 55.95
C ASN A 25 -5.94 7.31 54.42
N ASP A 26 -6.90 8.11 53.95
CA ASP A 26 -7.02 8.65 52.58
C ASP A 26 -5.87 9.57 52.12
N VAL A 27 -5.51 9.45 50.83
CA VAL A 27 -5.33 10.63 49.95
C VAL A 27 -6.07 10.38 48.63
N LYS A 28 -7.18 11.10 48.41
CA LYS A 28 -7.93 11.09 47.14
C LYS A 28 -7.44 12.22 46.22
N LYS A 29 -7.27 11.93 44.92
CA LYS A 29 -8.09 12.57 43.85
C LYS A 29 -7.81 12.07 42.42
N ASN A 30 -8.90 11.97 41.67
CA ASN A 30 -9.03 12.18 40.22
C ASN A 30 -8.18 11.33 39.28
N THR A 31 -8.63 10.09 39.07
CA THR A 31 -8.61 9.49 37.73
C THR A 31 -9.45 10.34 36.77
N LEU A 32 -8.87 10.78 35.65
CA LEU A 32 -9.62 11.18 34.46
C LEU A 32 -9.44 10.08 33.41
N SER A 33 -10.54 9.55 32.89
CA SER A 33 -10.51 8.40 31.98
C SER A 33 -10.12 8.82 30.55
N SER A 34 -9.10 8.15 30.00
CA SER A 34 -8.82 8.12 28.55
C SER A 34 -9.14 6.73 27.97
N PRO A 35 -9.55 6.63 26.68
CA PRO A 35 -10.05 5.36 26.13
C PRO A 35 -8.96 4.30 25.91
N SER A 36 -9.38 3.03 25.98
CA SER A 36 -8.51 1.85 25.81
C SER A 36 -7.96 1.68 24.38
N THR A 37 -6.80 1.03 24.30
CA THR A 37 -6.12 0.59 23.07
C THR A 37 -6.97 -0.28 22.15
N ASN A 38 -6.58 -0.35 20.87
CA ASN A 38 -7.24 -1.21 19.88
C ASN A 38 -7.04 -2.71 20.19
N SER A 39 -8.07 -3.32 20.76
CA SER A 39 -8.17 -4.75 20.97
C SER A 39 -8.44 -5.47 19.64
N CYS A 40 -7.50 -6.27 19.14
CA CYS A 40 -7.84 -7.37 18.23
C CYS A 40 -8.60 -8.43 19.04
N SER A 41 -9.68 -9.00 18.50
CA SER A 41 -10.55 -9.91 19.25
C SER A 41 -11.12 -11.04 18.40
N PHE A 42 -10.67 -12.27 18.65
CA PHE A 42 -11.33 -13.47 18.16
C PHE A 42 -12.46 -13.88 19.11
N PHE A 43 -13.69 -13.93 18.59
CA PHE A 43 -14.91 -14.39 19.26
C PHE A 43 -15.21 -15.84 18.87
N CYS A 44 -15.07 -16.77 19.82
CA CYS A 44 -15.43 -18.18 19.66
C CYS A 44 -16.79 -18.42 20.33
N PHE A 45 -17.78 -18.86 19.56
CA PHE A 45 -19.08 -19.24 20.11
C PHE A 45 -19.11 -20.75 20.36
N THR A 46 -19.88 -21.22 21.34
CA THR A 46 -20.04 -22.65 21.62
C THR A 46 -21.42 -22.94 22.24
N TYR A 47 -22.09 -23.93 21.66
CA TYR A 47 -23.43 -24.39 22.04
C TYR A 47 -23.46 -25.94 22.05
N PRO A 48 -22.94 -26.59 23.10
CA PRO A 48 -23.01 -28.04 23.23
C PRO A 48 -24.48 -28.48 23.28
N LYS A 49 -24.80 -29.59 22.59
CA LYS A 49 -26.15 -30.18 22.64
C LYS A 49 -26.56 -30.46 24.08
N ASN A 50 -27.87 -30.47 24.33
CA ASN A 50 -28.43 -30.84 25.63
C ASN A 50 -27.84 -32.16 26.13
N ASN A 51 -27.45 -32.19 27.40
CA ASN A 51 -26.80 -33.32 28.08
C ASN A 51 -25.33 -33.57 27.68
N VAL A 52 -24.74 -32.78 26.77
CA VAL A 52 -23.27 -32.80 26.50
C VAL A 52 -22.55 -31.90 27.49
N GLN A 53 -21.38 -32.36 27.96
CA GLN A 53 -20.47 -31.63 28.84
C GLN A 53 -19.27 -31.14 28.01
N LEU A 54 -18.82 -29.90 28.23
CA LEU A 54 -17.62 -29.36 27.58
C LEU A 54 -16.33 -30.02 28.12
N SER A 55 -15.32 -30.20 27.26
CA SER A 55 -13.93 -30.37 27.71
C SER A 55 -13.21 -29.03 27.68
N LYS A 56 -12.29 -28.80 28.64
CA LYS A 56 -11.39 -27.65 28.61
C LYS A 56 -10.38 -27.74 27.46
N ASP A 57 -10.04 -28.95 27.02
CA ASP A 57 -9.05 -29.18 25.96
C ASP A 57 -9.52 -28.69 24.59
N ASN A 58 -10.83 -28.65 24.36
CA ASN A 58 -11.46 -28.04 23.18
C ASN A 58 -11.05 -26.57 22.99
N PHE A 59 -10.73 -25.87 24.09
CA PHE A 59 -10.30 -24.47 24.07
C PHE A 59 -8.79 -24.31 24.15
N ASN A 60 -8.03 -25.34 24.54
CA ASN A 60 -6.58 -25.26 24.76
C ASN A 60 -5.84 -24.89 23.46
N GLU A 61 -6.21 -25.49 22.33
CA GLU A 61 -5.59 -25.25 21.03
C GLU A 61 -6.09 -23.97 20.30
N LEU A 62 -7.02 -23.22 20.89
CA LEU A 62 -7.66 -22.05 20.25
C LEU A 62 -7.28 -20.72 20.93
N ASN A 63 -7.07 -19.68 20.11
CA ASN A 63 -6.70 -18.32 20.56
C ASN A 63 -7.92 -17.42 20.78
N CYS A 64 -9.00 -17.97 21.32
CA CYS A 64 -10.24 -17.27 21.62
C CYS A 64 -9.99 -16.14 22.64
N THR A 65 -10.29 -14.89 22.29
CA THR A 65 -10.25 -13.75 23.24
C THR A 65 -11.56 -13.60 24.00
N HIS A 66 -12.67 -13.90 23.34
CA HIS A 66 -14.01 -13.90 23.90
C HIS A 66 -14.62 -15.26 23.60
N ILE A 67 -15.02 -15.98 24.64
CA ILE A 67 -15.84 -17.19 24.53
C ILE A 67 -17.29 -16.77 24.77
N ILE A 68 -18.16 -17.07 23.82
CA ILE A 68 -19.59 -16.74 23.84
C ILE A 68 -20.36 -18.04 24.02
N TYR A 69 -20.98 -18.23 25.17
CA TYR A 69 -21.50 -19.54 25.57
C TYR A 69 -23.01 -19.56 25.77
N GLY A 70 -23.62 -20.64 25.25
CA GLY A 70 -24.97 -21.13 25.60
C GLY A 70 -26.10 -20.20 25.14
N ILE A 71 -26.97 -20.68 24.24
CA ILE A 71 -28.16 -19.92 23.87
C ILE A 71 -29.14 -19.94 25.05
N MET A 72 -29.21 -18.81 25.76
CA MET A 72 -30.17 -18.57 26.81
C MET A 72 -31.40 -17.85 26.26
N LYS A 73 -32.58 -18.28 26.68
CA LYS A 73 -33.86 -17.59 26.38
C LYS A 73 -34.32 -16.80 27.60
N VAL A 74 -35.16 -15.81 27.35
CA VAL A 74 -35.77 -14.98 28.39
C VAL A 74 -37.26 -15.28 28.45
N ASP A 75 -37.79 -15.55 29.64
CA ASP A 75 -39.22 -15.84 29.85
C ASP A 75 -40.06 -14.57 30.08
N ASP A 76 -41.38 -14.72 30.16
CA ASP A 76 -42.32 -13.62 30.41
C ASP A 76 -42.16 -12.94 31.79
N LYS A 77 -41.35 -13.52 32.68
CA LYS A 77 -40.99 -12.96 33.99
C LYS A 77 -39.61 -12.30 33.95
N MET A 78 -38.98 -12.19 32.77
CA MET A 78 -37.61 -11.74 32.53
C MET A 78 -36.52 -12.58 33.22
N GLN A 79 -36.80 -13.86 33.49
CA GLN A 79 -35.80 -14.82 33.94
C GLN A 79 -34.99 -15.35 32.74
N ILE A 80 -33.71 -15.62 32.98
CA ILE A 80 -32.79 -16.17 31.98
C ILE A 80 -32.74 -17.68 32.15
N ILE A 81 -33.10 -18.42 31.11
CA ILE A 81 -33.21 -19.88 31.11
C ILE A 81 -32.22 -20.43 30.08
N SER A 82 -31.30 -21.30 30.51
CA SER A 82 -30.54 -22.15 29.59
C SER A 82 -31.35 -23.40 29.24
N GLU A 83 -31.25 -23.83 27.98
CA GLU A 83 -31.93 -25.05 27.51
C GLU A 83 -31.11 -26.33 27.76
N ASN A 84 -29.86 -26.22 28.22
CA ASN A 84 -28.98 -27.36 28.51
C ASN A 84 -28.90 -27.65 30.01
N VAL A 85 -29.25 -28.88 30.43
CA VAL A 85 -29.30 -29.30 31.83
C VAL A 85 -27.94 -29.28 32.54
N ASN A 86 -26.84 -29.47 31.79
CA ASN A 86 -25.47 -29.54 32.31
C ASN A 86 -24.87 -28.16 32.68
N ASP A 87 -25.60 -27.08 32.45
CA ASP A 87 -25.13 -25.72 32.68
C ASP A 87 -25.18 -25.32 34.16
N GLY A 88 -26.31 -25.61 34.83
CA GLY A 88 -26.60 -25.17 36.20
C GLY A 88 -26.86 -26.30 37.21
N ILE A 89 -26.94 -27.57 36.77
CA ILE A 89 -27.26 -28.71 37.63
C ILE A 89 -26.05 -29.64 37.73
N ILE A 90 -25.65 -29.99 38.95
CA ILE A 90 -24.53 -30.90 39.20
C ILE A 90 -25.02 -32.34 39.11
N LEU A 91 -24.74 -32.99 37.98
CA LEU A 91 -24.93 -34.43 37.77
C LEU A 91 -23.55 -35.08 37.62
N ASN A 92 -22.91 -35.40 38.75
CA ASN A 92 -21.60 -36.07 38.85
C ASN A 92 -20.46 -35.45 38.01
N GLY A 93 -20.25 -34.13 38.11
CA GLY A 93 -19.11 -33.45 37.50
C GLY A 93 -19.14 -31.93 37.68
N TYR A 94 -18.21 -31.24 37.01
CA TYR A 94 -18.27 -29.79 36.84
C TYR A 94 -19.35 -29.41 35.82
N THR A 95 -20.15 -28.37 36.11
CA THR A 95 -21.10 -27.83 35.12
C THR A 95 -20.37 -27.12 33.97
N ASN A 96 -21.02 -26.94 32.83
CA ASN A 96 -20.41 -26.25 31.67
C ASN A 96 -19.91 -24.84 32.03
N TYR A 97 -20.67 -24.07 32.85
CA TYR A 97 -20.22 -22.78 33.34
C TYR A 97 -18.97 -22.87 34.23
N GLN A 98 -18.83 -23.92 35.04
CA GLN A 98 -17.62 -24.13 35.86
C GLN A 98 -16.40 -24.45 35.00
N ILE A 99 -16.55 -25.29 33.97
CA ILE A 99 -15.47 -25.66 33.04
C ILE A 99 -14.98 -24.44 32.26
N LEU A 100 -15.88 -23.58 31.79
CA LEU A 100 -15.51 -22.32 31.12
C LEU A 100 -14.83 -21.32 32.05
N ASN A 101 -15.20 -21.30 33.34
CA ASN A 101 -14.48 -20.53 34.35
C ASN A 101 -13.08 -21.08 34.66
N ILE A 102 -12.84 -22.39 34.50
CA ILE A 102 -11.50 -22.99 34.57
C ILE A 102 -10.68 -22.55 33.35
N VAL A 103 -11.22 -22.69 32.13
CA VAL A 103 -10.57 -22.22 30.87
C VAL A 103 -10.18 -20.73 30.98
N LYS A 104 -11.10 -19.89 31.47
CA LYS A 104 -10.88 -18.45 31.70
C LYS A 104 -9.82 -18.13 32.76
N LYS A 105 -9.64 -18.98 33.78
CA LYS A 105 -8.59 -18.83 34.80
C LYS A 105 -7.23 -19.30 34.29
N GLU A 106 -7.20 -20.38 33.51
CA GLU A 106 -5.98 -20.92 32.90
C GLU A 106 -5.47 -20.00 31.77
N LYS A 107 -6.37 -19.44 30.95
CA LYS A 107 -6.05 -18.50 29.87
C LYS A 107 -6.23 -17.04 30.32
N ASN A 108 -5.17 -16.50 30.93
CA ASN A 108 -5.04 -15.08 31.24
C ASN A 108 -5.41 -14.21 30.01
N ASN A 109 -6.32 -13.25 30.21
CA ASN A 109 -6.95 -12.35 29.22
C ASN A 109 -8.16 -12.88 28.41
N VAL A 110 -8.70 -14.07 28.67
CA VAL A 110 -9.97 -14.50 28.05
C VAL A 110 -11.19 -13.85 28.74
N LYS A 111 -12.17 -13.43 27.93
CA LYS A 111 -13.50 -12.99 28.35
C LYS A 111 -14.53 -14.09 28.12
N LEU A 112 -15.48 -14.23 29.03
CA LEU A 112 -16.59 -15.19 28.95
C LEU A 112 -17.92 -14.44 28.98
N LEU A 113 -18.67 -14.45 27.87
CA LEU A 113 -19.97 -13.77 27.75
C LEU A 113 -21.11 -14.78 27.54
N ALA A 114 -22.27 -14.50 28.14
CA ALA A 114 -23.48 -15.31 27.99
C ALA A 114 -24.27 -14.90 26.74
N ASP A 115 -24.74 -15.85 25.92
CA ASP A 115 -25.48 -15.55 24.68
C ASP A 115 -27.00 -15.52 24.93
N ILE A 116 -27.59 -14.33 25.02
CA ILE A 116 -28.98 -14.14 25.45
C ILE A 116 -29.86 -13.73 24.26
N ILE A 117 -30.91 -14.51 23.99
CA ILE A 117 -31.98 -14.17 23.03
C ILE A 117 -33.16 -13.53 23.76
N TYR A 118 -33.51 -12.31 23.37
CA TYR A 118 -34.77 -11.64 23.72
C TYR A 118 -35.50 -11.13 22.47
N ASN A 119 -36.83 -11.28 22.40
CA ASN A 119 -37.64 -11.02 21.20
C ASN A 119 -38.86 -10.14 21.51
N SER A 120 -39.23 -9.27 20.57
CA SER A 120 -40.27 -8.24 20.70
C SER A 120 -41.71 -8.76 20.82
N LYS A 121 -41.98 -10.04 20.49
CA LYS A 121 -43.33 -10.63 20.42
C LYS A 121 -44.27 -10.29 21.58
N ASN A 122 -43.75 -10.19 22.80
CA ASN A 122 -44.57 -10.00 24.00
C ASN A 122 -44.52 -8.55 24.54
N GLY A 123 -43.83 -7.62 23.85
CA GLY A 123 -43.80 -6.18 24.16
C GLY A 123 -43.13 -5.76 25.48
N LEU A 124 -42.75 -6.73 26.34
CA LEU A 124 -42.39 -6.48 27.74
C LEU A 124 -41.24 -5.48 27.94
N PHE A 125 -40.32 -5.35 26.98
CA PHE A 125 -39.18 -4.44 27.02
C PHE A 125 -39.56 -2.94 27.12
N GLU A 126 -40.76 -2.56 26.65
CA GLU A 126 -41.23 -1.17 26.74
C GLU A 126 -41.43 -0.71 28.20
N PHE A 127 -41.71 -1.66 29.11
CA PHE A 127 -41.93 -1.38 30.52
C PHE A 127 -40.62 -1.35 31.32
N GLU A 128 -40.39 -0.27 32.04
CA GLU A 128 -39.18 -0.03 32.83
C GLU A 128 -38.94 -1.11 33.89
N TYR A 129 -39.98 -1.54 34.61
CA TYR A 129 -39.93 -2.66 35.55
C TYR A 129 -39.33 -3.93 34.91
N HIS A 130 -39.72 -4.24 33.67
CA HIS A 130 -39.24 -5.44 32.98
C HIS A 130 -37.79 -5.30 32.51
N ARG A 131 -37.38 -4.12 32.03
CA ARG A 131 -35.95 -3.86 31.71
C ARG A 131 -35.07 -3.94 32.93
N ALA A 132 -35.45 -3.26 34.02
CA ALA A 132 -34.74 -3.31 35.28
C ALA A 132 -34.61 -4.76 35.78
N LYS A 133 -35.71 -5.53 35.81
CA LYS A 133 -35.74 -6.94 36.19
C LYS A 133 -34.88 -7.84 35.31
N PHE A 134 -34.82 -7.57 34.00
CA PHE A 134 -33.94 -8.27 33.06
C PHE A 134 -32.45 -7.99 33.38
N ILE A 135 -32.07 -6.72 33.53
CA ILE A 135 -30.71 -6.30 33.93
C ILE A 135 -30.32 -6.95 35.27
N ASP A 136 -31.23 -6.94 36.23
CA ASP A 136 -31.04 -7.48 37.57
C ASP A 136 -30.81 -9.00 37.55
N ASN A 137 -31.54 -9.72 36.69
CA ASN A 137 -31.39 -11.16 36.48
C ASN A 137 -30.11 -11.51 35.70
N ILE A 138 -29.68 -10.65 34.75
CA ILE A 138 -28.36 -10.75 34.15
C ILE A 138 -27.28 -10.60 35.24
N ILE A 139 -27.34 -9.54 36.06
CA ILE A 139 -26.33 -9.29 37.11
C ILE A 139 -26.27 -10.43 38.14
N LYS A 140 -27.39 -11.09 38.46
CA LYS A 140 -27.42 -12.32 39.29
C LYS A 140 -26.69 -13.47 38.61
N LEU A 141 -26.95 -13.73 37.32
CA LEU A 141 -26.26 -14.74 36.53
C LEU A 141 -24.75 -14.48 36.42
N MET A 142 -24.34 -13.23 36.16
CA MET A 142 -22.94 -12.82 36.10
C MET A 142 -22.22 -13.06 37.43
N LYS A 143 -22.86 -12.76 38.56
CA LYS A 143 -22.32 -13.00 39.91
C LYS A 143 -22.18 -14.48 40.23
N LEU A 144 -23.22 -15.27 39.96
CA LEU A 144 -23.26 -16.70 40.30
C LEU A 144 -22.25 -17.51 39.46
N TRP A 145 -22.12 -17.18 38.17
CA TRP A 145 -21.32 -17.96 37.22
C TRP A 145 -20.12 -17.21 36.63
N SER A 146 -19.71 -16.08 37.22
CA SER A 146 -18.47 -15.35 36.91
C SER A 146 -18.24 -14.97 35.44
N PHE A 147 -19.31 -14.83 34.64
CA PHE A 147 -19.27 -14.23 33.31
C PHE A 147 -18.78 -12.76 33.37
N ASP A 148 -18.10 -12.29 32.33
CA ASP A 148 -17.65 -10.88 32.22
C ASP A 148 -18.70 -9.96 31.59
N GLY A 149 -19.85 -10.50 31.14
CA GLY A 149 -20.86 -9.73 30.41
C GLY A 149 -21.75 -10.60 29.54
N ILE A 150 -22.44 -9.95 28.60
CA ILE A 150 -23.42 -10.59 27.72
C ILE A 150 -23.12 -10.34 26.23
N PHE A 151 -23.52 -11.31 25.42
CA PHE A 151 -23.74 -11.17 23.99
C PHE A 151 -25.26 -11.16 23.77
N LEU A 152 -25.81 -10.00 23.41
CA LEU A 152 -27.26 -9.82 23.28
C LEU A 152 -27.71 -10.02 21.82
N ARG A 153 -28.56 -11.03 21.62
CA ARG A 153 -29.33 -11.26 20.41
C ARG A 153 -30.74 -10.72 20.61
N THR A 154 -31.15 -9.80 19.75
CA THR A 154 -32.52 -9.32 19.71
C THR A 154 -32.93 -8.95 18.28
N ASP A 155 -34.13 -8.42 18.10
CA ASP A 155 -34.69 -8.09 16.79
C ASP A 155 -34.68 -6.60 16.48
N TYR A 156 -34.93 -6.27 15.21
CA TYR A 156 -34.98 -4.90 14.70
C TYR A 156 -35.99 -4.02 15.44
N ASN A 157 -37.15 -4.56 15.85
CA ASN A 157 -38.19 -3.78 16.52
C ASN A 157 -37.65 -3.20 17.82
N ILE A 158 -36.92 -4.00 18.60
CA ILE A 158 -36.26 -3.54 19.82
C ILE A 158 -35.10 -2.60 19.50
N LEU A 159 -34.17 -2.98 18.62
CA LEU A 159 -32.97 -2.18 18.29
C LEU A 159 -33.29 -0.77 17.74
N SER A 160 -34.44 -0.60 17.09
CA SER A 160 -34.89 0.68 16.54
C SER A 160 -35.59 1.60 17.57
N THR A 161 -36.02 1.07 18.72
CA THR A 161 -36.75 1.86 19.74
C THR A 161 -35.86 2.84 20.50
N LYS A 162 -36.48 3.94 20.98
CA LYS A 162 -35.92 4.79 22.05
C LYS A 162 -35.76 4.02 23.37
N THR A 163 -36.56 2.98 23.57
CA THR A 163 -36.59 2.10 24.74
C THR A 163 -35.32 1.25 24.86
N PHE A 164 -34.74 0.79 23.75
CA PHE A 164 -33.44 0.10 23.78
C PHE A 164 -32.29 1.05 24.18
N HIS A 165 -32.36 2.34 23.83
CA HIS A 165 -31.41 3.32 24.39
C HIS A 165 -31.62 3.57 25.88
N LYS A 166 -32.87 3.49 26.39
CA LYS A 166 -33.12 3.49 27.84
C LYS A 166 -32.48 2.28 28.51
N PHE A 167 -32.71 1.07 27.98
CA PHE A 167 -32.06 -0.17 28.44
C PHE A 167 -30.53 -0.03 28.54
N LEU A 168 -29.87 0.52 27.52
CA LEU A 168 -28.41 0.68 27.53
C LEU A 168 -27.92 1.67 28.60
N ASN A 169 -28.69 2.71 28.92
CA ASN A 169 -28.38 3.63 30.02
C ASN A 169 -28.66 2.99 31.40
N GLU A 170 -29.78 2.30 31.55
CA GLU A 170 -30.15 1.54 32.76
C GLU A 170 -29.11 0.45 33.06
N TRP A 171 -28.64 -0.26 32.01
CA TRP A 171 -27.54 -1.23 32.06
C TRP A 171 -26.23 -0.59 32.52
N GLU A 172 -25.84 0.54 31.93
CA GLU A 172 -24.60 1.23 32.30
C GLU A 172 -24.61 1.66 33.78
N VAL A 173 -25.72 2.21 34.29
CA VAL A 173 -25.84 2.57 35.72
C VAL A 173 -25.77 1.31 36.59
N ALA A 174 -26.65 0.33 36.37
CA ALA A 174 -26.74 -0.85 37.23
C ALA A 174 -25.46 -1.72 37.22
N THR A 175 -24.74 -1.79 36.09
CA THR A 175 -23.47 -2.53 36.03
C THR A 175 -22.29 -1.77 36.63
N ASN A 176 -22.27 -0.43 36.57
CA ASN A 176 -21.31 0.38 37.31
C ASN A 176 -21.52 0.24 38.83
N ASP A 177 -22.78 0.30 39.30
CA ASP A 177 -23.10 0.07 40.72
C ASP A 177 -22.76 -1.36 41.16
N ALA A 178 -23.06 -2.36 40.32
CA ALA A 178 -22.69 -3.75 40.58
C ALA A 178 -21.18 -4.02 40.55
N SER A 179 -20.39 -3.21 39.83
CA SER A 179 -18.92 -3.33 39.75
C SER A 179 -18.26 -3.25 41.13
N SER A 180 -18.79 -2.40 42.01
CA SER A 180 -18.37 -2.31 43.43
C SER A 180 -18.47 -3.65 44.19
N LYS A 181 -19.40 -4.51 43.78
CA LYS A 181 -19.68 -5.85 44.35
C LYS A 181 -19.16 -6.98 43.44
N LEU A 182 -18.30 -6.66 42.48
CA LEU A 182 -17.67 -7.56 41.50
C LEU A 182 -16.14 -7.37 41.45
N ASN A 183 -15.54 -6.92 42.57
CA ASN A 183 -14.11 -6.59 42.70
C ASN A 183 -13.63 -5.60 41.62
N GLY A 184 -14.44 -4.59 41.30
CA GLY A 184 -14.12 -3.54 40.32
C GLY A 184 -14.24 -3.95 38.85
N LYS A 185 -14.75 -5.16 38.55
CA LYS A 185 -14.96 -5.61 37.17
C LYS A 185 -16.21 -4.95 36.56
N LYS A 186 -16.01 -4.05 35.59
CA LYS A 186 -17.08 -3.60 34.70
C LYS A 186 -17.55 -4.78 33.83
N LEU A 187 -18.87 -4.98 33.76
CA LEU A 187 -19.50 -5.96 32.88
C LEU A 187 -19.61 -5.43 31.45
N GLN A 188 -19.38 -6.31 30.48
CA GLN A 188 -19.40 -5.97 29.06
C GLN A 188 -20.77 -6.25 28.42
N ILE A 189 -21.11 -5.49 27.38
CA ILE A 189 -22.25 -5.79 26.51
C ILE A 189 -21.84 -5.73 25.04
N VAL A 190 -22.02 -6.84 24.33
CA VAL A 190 -21.83 -6.94 22.89
C VAL A 190 -23.20 -7.18 22.26
N VAL A 191 -23.58 -6.38 21.26
CA VAL A 191 -24.90 -6.50 20.62
C VAL A 191 -24.75 -7.07 19.20
N LYS A 192 -25.53 -8.11 18.89
CA LYS A 192 -25.62 -8.68 17.55
C LYS A 192 -26.48 -7.79 16.66
N ILE A 193 -25.95 -7.38 15.50
CA ILE A 193 -26.71 -6.75 14.42
C ILE A 193 -26.64 -7.67 13.19
N ASN A 194 -27.81 -8.04 12.65
CA ASN A 194 -27.87 -8.73 11.36
C ASN A 194 -27.64 -7.71 10.22
N THR A 195 -26.91 -8.08 9.16
CA THR A 195 -26.57 -7.15 8.07
C THR A 195 -27.78 -6.40 7.44
N PRO A 196 -28.97 -6.99 7.22
CA PRO A 196 -30.10 -6.25 6.62
C PRO A 196 -30.67 -5.13 7.49
N TRP A 197 -30.29 -5.06 8.78
CA TRP A 197 -30.74 -4.03 9.70
C TRP A 197 -29.80 -2.82 9.79
N ILE A 198 -28.61 -2.88 9.17
CA ILE A 198 -27.57 -1.85 9.38
C ILE A 198 -27.98 -0.49 8.81
N SER A 199 -28.48 -0.44 7.57
CA SER A 199 -29.04 0.77 6.96
C SER A 199 -30.35 1.20 7.63
N GLN A 200 -31.19 0.24 8.05
CA GLN A 200 -32.44 0.49 8.77
C GLN A 200 -32.21 1.12 10.16
N LEU A 201 -31.07 0.82 10.81
CA LEU A 201 -30.70 1.34 12.13
C LEU A 201 -29.84 2.62 12.07
N LYS A 202 -29.64 3.24 10.91
CA LYS A 202 -28.76 4.42 10.68
C LYS A 202 -28.73 5.44 11.83
N ASP A 203 -29.91 5.89 12.29
CA ASP A 203 -30.08 6.96 13.29
C ASP A 203 -29.81 6.49 14.72
N ASN A 204 -29.74 5.17 14.93
CA ASN A 204 -29.54 4.51 16.21
C ASN A 204 -28.16 3.86 16.33
N LEU A 205 -27.55 3.42 15.23
CA LEU A 205 -26.37 2.55 15.23
C LEU A 205 -25.16 3.21 15.91
N SER A 206 -24.91 4.50 15.65
CA SER A 206 -23.87 5.27 16.34
C SER A 206 -24.13 5.38 17.85
N LYS A 207 -25.39 5.66 18.25
CA LYS A 207 -25.83 5.78 19.66
C LYS A 207 -25.74 4.45 20.43
N ILE A 208 -26.02 3.33 19.76
CA ILE A 208 -25.77 1.99 20.32
C ILE A 208 -24.24 1.79 20.44
N SER A 209 -23.47 2.07 19.39
CA SER A 209 -22.02 1.83 19.36
C SER A 209 -21.20 2.57 20.43
N SER A 210 -21.68 3.73 20.89
CA SER A 210 -21.07 4.50 21.96
C SER A 210 -21.40 3.97 23.36
N LYS A 211 -22.49 3.20 23.51
CA LYS A 211 -22.98 2.62 24.77
C LYS A 211 -22.66 1.13 24.96
N VAL A 212 -22.33 0.39 23.89
CA VAL A 212 -21.93 -1.02 23.95
C VAL A 212 -20.41 -1.20 23.84
N ASP A 213 -19.85 -2.30 24.33
CA ASP A 213 -18.42 -2.61 24.17
C ASP A 213 -18.04 -2.80 22.72
N LYS A 214 -18.82 -3.65 22.00
CA LYS A 214 -18.65 -3.99 20.58
C LYS A 214 -20.01 -4.18 19.90
N LEU A 215 -20.04 -3.95 18.59
CA LEU A 215 -21.11 -4.39 17.69
C LEU A 215 -20.63 -5.62 16.92
N PHE A 216 -21.42 -6.69 16.95
CA PHE A 216 -21.15 -7.92 16.21
C PHE A 216 -22.02 -7.93 14.95
N ILE A 217 -21.44 -7.57 13.81
CA ILE A 217 -22.13 -7.45 12.52
C ILE A 217 -21.93 -8.76 11.74
N THR A 218 -23.02 -9.41 11.35
CA THR A 218 -22.97 -10.74 10.70
C THR A 218 -24.21 -10.98 9.84
N ILE A 219 -24.07 -11.81 8.81
CA ILE A 219 -25.19 -12.20 7.94
C ILE A 219 -26.08 -13.21 8.70
N PRO A 220 -27.42 -13.05 8.67
CA PRO A 220 -28.31 -13.96 9.38
C PRO A 220 -28.39 -15.33 8.69
N ASN A 221 -28.13 -16.42 9.42
CA ASN A 221 -28.48 -17.76 8.96
C ASN A 221 -30.01 -17.85 8.68
N PRO A 222 -30.42 -18.32 7.49
CA PRO A 222 -31.81 -18.65 7.20
C PRO A 222 -32.46 -19.55 8.27
N ASN A 223 -33.72 -19.26 8.57
CA ASN A 223 -34.46 -20.01 9.59
C ASN A 223 -34.65 -21.47 9.14
N HIS A 224 -34.52 -22.43 10.05
CA HIS A 224 -34.78 -23.86 9.79
C HIS A 224 -36.20 -24.14 9.28
N ASN A 225 -37.15 -23.26 9.59
CA ASN A 225 -38.54 -23.33 9.11
C ASN A 225 -38.82 -22.35 7.96
N SER A 226 -37.80 -21.80 7.29
CA SER A 226 -38.01 -20.90 6.16
C SER A 226 -38.45 -21.67 4.92
N LYS A 227 -39.37 -21.09 4.15
CA LYS A 227 -39.61 -21.46 2.74
C LYS A 227 -38.55 -20.85 1.81
N ASP A 228 -37.38 -20.50 2.34
CA ASP A 228 -36.25 -19.99 1.57
C ASP A 228 -35.72 -21.14 0.72
N ASP A 229 -36.19 -21.19 -0.52
CA ASP A 229 -35.81 -22.15 -1.53
C ASP A 229 -34.66 -21.63 -2.40
N LYS A 230 -34.19 -20.39 -2.19
CA LYS A 230 -32.91 -19.89 -2.73
C LYS A 230 -31.68 -20.51 -2.04
N VAL A 231 -30.75 -21.05 -2.84
CA VAL A 231 -29.32 -21.15 -2.50
C VAL A 231 -28.82 -19.75 -2.15
N ARG A 232 -28.44 -19.58 -0.88
CA ARG A 232 -27.64 -18.45 -0.41
C ARG A 232 -26.21 -18.91 -0.20
N HIS A 233 -25.26 -18.10 -0.68
CA HIS A 233 -23.85 -18.26 -0.35
C HIS A 233 -23.61 -17.91 1.13
N ILE A 234 -22.65 -18.59 1.78
CA ILE A 234 -22.30 -18.34 3.19
C ILE A 234 -21.30 -17.20 3.25
N ASP A 235 -21.72 -16.13 3.91
CA ASP A 235 -21.00 -14.87 4.12
C ASP A 235 -20.22 -14.35 2.91
N PRO A 236 -20.87 -13.98 1.79
CA PRO A 236 -20.20 -13.25 0.72
C PRO A 236 -19.33 -12.12 1.27
N LEU A 237 -18.05 -12.11 0.88
CA LEU A 237 -17.15 -11.04 1.28
C LEU A 237 -17.54 -9.76 0.57
N TYR A 238 -17.78 -9.87 -0.73
CA TYR A 238 -18.08 -8.77 -1.62
C TYR A 238 -19.43 -9.05 -2.34
N THR A 239 -20.07 -8.03 -2.92
CA THR A 239 -21.40 -8.12 -3.58
C THR A 239 -21.29 -8.77 -4.98
N SER A 240 -22.41 -8.86 -5.70
CA SER A 240 -22.46 -9.07 -7.15
C SER A 240 -23.91 -8.83 -7.63
N PRO A 241 -24.23 -8.88 -8.94
CA PRO A 241 -25.62 -8.87 -9.41
C PRO A 241 -26.47 -10.04 -8.89
N GLN A 242 -25.83 -11.07 -8.31
CA GLN A 242 -26.48 -12.23 -7.67
C GLN A 242 -26.45 -12.12 -6.14
N ILE A 243 -25.71 -11.16 -5.57
CA ILE A 243 -25.45 -11.01 -4.13
C ILE A 243 -25.67 -9.54 -3.76
N PRO A 244 -26.88 -9.18 -3.30
CA PRO A 244 -27.23 -7.80 -3.01
C PRO A 244 -26.43 -7.24 -1.82
N ASP A 245 -26.30 -5.92 -1.78
CA ASP A 245 -25.45 -5.20 -0.82
C ASP A 245 -25.67 -5.55 0.66
N TYR A 246 -26.88 -5.94 1.07
CA TYR A 246 -27.16 -6.36 2.44
C TYR A 246 -26.67 -7.78 2.80
N ASP A 247 -26.38 -8.63 1.82
CA ASP A 247 -25.87 -10.00 2.00
C ASP A 247 -24.35 -10.10 1.73
N ALA A 248 -23.64 -8.96 1.58
CA ALA A 248 -22.18 -8.91 1.50
C ALA A 248 -21.52 -8.19 2.69
N LEU A 249 -20.54 -8.84 3.32
CA LEU A 249 -19.88 -8.34 4.52
C LEU A 249 -19.13 -7.02 4.30
N SER A 250 -18.32 -6.94 3.25
CA SER A 250 -17.40 -5.82 3.06
C SER A 250 -18.13 -4.49 2.87
N LYS A 251 -19.27 -4.57 2.19
CA LYS A 251 -20.17 -3.45 1.97
C LYS A 251 -20.80 -2.97 3.27
N VAL A 252 -21.61 -3.81 3.90
CA VAL A 252 -22.39 -3.44 5.09
C VAL A 252 -21.50 -3.02 6.25
N VAL A 253 -20.37 -3.69 6.45
CA VAL A 253 -19.40 -3.32 7.50
C VAL A 253 -18.69 -2.01 7.16
N SER A 254 -18.40 -1.73 5.88
CA SER A 254 -17.87 -0.43 5.46
C SER A 254 -18.90 0.69 5.57
N GLU A 255 -20.20 0.45 5.37
CA GLU A 255 -21.26 1.45 5.60
C GLU A 255 -21.39 1.79 7.08
N ALA A 256 -21.49 0.76 7.94
CA ALA A 256 -21.51 0.93 9.39
C ALA A 256 -20.34 1.81 9.87
N ASN A 257 -19.14 1.60 9.32
CA ASN A 257 -17.98 2.40 9.66
C ASN A 257 -17.98 3.82 9.06
N LYS A 258 -18.23 3.98 7.75
CA LYS A 258 -18.01 5.25 7.03
C LYS A 258 -19.23 6.16 6.94
N LEU A 259 -20.44 5.60 6.93
CA LEU A 259 -21.69 6.36 6.81
C LEU A 259 -22.37 6.53 8.17
N TYR A 260 -22.42 5.47 8.98
CA TYR A 260 -23.12 5.48 10.28
C TYR A 260 -22.19 5.73 11.48
N ASN A 261 -20.96 6.18 11.20
CA ASN A 261 -19.96 6.62 12.17
C ASN A 261 -19.67 5.62 13.32
N VAL A 262 -19.78 4.31 13.06
CA VAL A 262 -19.34 3.29 14.02
C VAL A 262 -17.81 3.19 13.96
N PRO A 263 -17.07 3.39 15.06
CA PRO A 263 -15.62 3.22 15.04
C PRO A 263 -15.22 1.80 14.65
N LYS A 264 -14.20 1.62 13.80
CA LYS A 264 -13.66 0.28 13.47
C LYS A 264 -13.31 -0.53 14.71
N THR A 265 -12.85 0.16 15.74
CA THR A 265 -12.49 -0.30 17.09
C THR A 265 -13.67 -0.86 17.91
N LYS A 266 -14.92 -0.64 17.44
CA LYS A 266 -16.16 -1.22 17.96
C LYS A 266 -16.68 -2.40 17.16
N ILE A 267 -16.27 -2.58 15.90
CA ILE A 267 -16.86 -3.59 15.00
C ILE A 267 -16.12 -4.92 15.13
N VAL A 268 -16.87 -5.99 15.37
CA VAL A 268 -16.46 -7.38 15.20
C VAL A 268 -17.27 -7.98 14.05
N VAL A 269 -16.61 -8.59 13.08
CA VAL A 269 -17.28 -9.19 11.91
C VAL A 269 -17.53 -10.68 12.17
N GLY A 270 -18.79 -11.10 12.14
CA GLY A 270 -19.18 -12.48 12.40
C GLY A 270 -19.33 -13.31 11.13
N LEU A 271 -18.64 -14.44 11.08
CA LEU A 271 -18.70 -15.44 10.01
C LEU A 271 -19.45 -16.69 10.51
N ASN A 272 -20.36 -17.18 9.70
CA ASN A 272 -21.09 -18.43 9.83
C ASN A 272 -20.22 -19.57 9.26
N ILE A 273 -20.11 -20.70 9.98
CA ILE A 273 -19.29 -21.85 9.53
C ILE A 273 -20.06 -23.14 9.26
N TRP A 274 -21.33 -23.23 9.66
CA TRP A 274 -22.18 -24.35 9.26
C TRP A 274 -22.26 -24.40 7.74
N ALA A 275 -22.05 -25.57 7.16
CA ALA A 275 -22.38 -25.79 5.76
C ALA A 275 -23.90 -25.78 5.57
N ARG A 276 -24.39 -25.22 4.45
CA ARG A 276 -25.78 -25.36 4.00
C ARG A 276 -25.81 -26.25 2.77
N GLY A 277 -26.39 -27.44 2.93
CA GLY A 277 -26.49 -28.48 1.90
C GLY A 277 -27.85 -28.47 1.24
N TYR A 278 -27.87 -28.33 -0.08
CA TYR A 278 -29.04 -28.06 -0.89
C TYR A 278 -29.33 -29.22 -1.86
N SER A 279 -30.55 -29.79 -1.81
CA SER A 279 -31.06 -30.68 -2.88
C SER A 279 -31.39 -29.80 -4.09
N LEU A 280 -30.48 -29.73 -5.05
CA LEU A 280 -30.70 -28.85 -6.19
C LEU A 280 -31.86 -29.43 -7.03
N SER A 281 -32.87 -28.60 -7.35
CA SER A 281 -34.00 -28.96 -8.24
C SER A 281 -33.55 -29.59 -9.55
N ASN A 282 -32.37 -29.18 -9.95
CA ASN A 282 -31.58 -29.46 -11.14
C ASN A 282 -30.17 -28.83 -10.82
N ASN A 283 -29.03 -29.20 -11.44
CA ASN A 283 -27.61 -29.04 -10.97
C ASN A 283 -26.57 -28.03 -11.58
N THR A 284 -26.62 -27.36 -12.75
CA THR A 284 -25.51 -26.41 -13.19
C THR A 284 -25.40 -25.03 -12.53
N SER A 285 -26.34 -24.10 -12.75
CA SER A 285 -26.43 -22.75 -12.17
C SER A 285 -26.53 -22.73 -10.62
N PHE A 286 -25.58 -23.28 -9.87
CA PHE A 286 -25.61 -23.36 -8.40
C PHE A 286 -25.26 -22.04 -7.68
N HIS A 287 -25.45 -20.91 -8.34
CA HIS A 287 -25.07 -19.57 -7.87
C HIS A 287 -26.03 -18.97 -6.83
N HIS A 288 -25.66 -17.86 -6.20
CA HIS A 288 -26.50 -17.18 -5.20
C HIS A 288 -27.83 -16.74 -5.82
N GLY A 289 -28.94 -17.10 -5.18
CA GLY A 289 -30.28 -16.77 -5.67
C GLY A 289 -30.84 -17.74 -6.70
N SER A 290 -30.04 -18.72 -7.17
CA SER A 290 -30.60 -19.96 -7.72
C SER A 290 -31.23 -20.81 -6.62
N LEU A 291 -31.97 -21.87 -6.96
CA LEU A 291 -32.98 -22.46 -6.09
C LEU A 291 -32.55 -23.70 -5.29
N HIS A 292 -33.48 -24.56 -4.87
CA HIS A 292 -33.38 -25.96 -4.45
C HIS A 292 -34.81 -26.53 -4.29
N LYS A 293 -34.97 -27.85 -4.18
CA LYS A 293 -36.31 -28.51 -4.05
C LYS A 293 -37.01 -28.23 -2.71
N ASN A 294 -36.45 -27.34 -1.89
CA ASN A 294 -36.64 -27.26 -0.43
C ASN A 294 -36.58 -28.61 0.31
N GLU A 295 -35.87 -29.59 -0.26
CA GLU A 295 -35.61 -30.90 0.32
C GLU A 295 -34.26 -30.88 1.05
N PHE A 296 -34.28 -31.15 2.36
CA PHE A 296 -33.07 -31.30 3.16
C PHE A 296 -32.93 -32.73 3.67
N LYS A 297 -31.86 -33.41 3.26
CA LYS A 297 -31.48 -34.71 3.83
C LYS A 297 -31.08 -34.53 5.29
N LYS A 298 -31.11 -35.62 6.06
CA LYS A 298 -30.72 -35.59 7.47
C LYS A 298 -29.22 -35.36 7.58
N SER A 299 -28.80 -34.41 8.41
CA SER A 299 -27.44 -34.36 8.92
C SER A 299 -27.24 -35.51 9.91
N ASN A 300 -26.20 -36.31 9.67
CA ASN A 300 -25.79 -37.44 10.50
C ASN A 300 -25.19 -36.97 11.84
N VAL A 301 -24.55 -35.80 11.87
CA VAL A 301 -23.93 -35.25 13.10
C VAL A 301 -24.94 -34.45 13.94
N THR A 302 -25.74 -33.57 13.33
CA THR A 302 -26.75 -32.82 14.09
C THR A 302 -27.99 -33.65 14.41
N GLY A 303 -28.44 -34.48 13.45
CA GLY A 303 -29.69 -35.23 13.47
C GLY A 303 -30.87 -34.50 12.79
N LEU A 304 -30.63 -33.31 12.19
CA LEU A 304 -31.68 -32.41 11.72
C LEU A 304 -31.90 -32.47 10.20
N HIS A 305 -33.11 -32.11 9.75
CA HIS A 305 -33.52 -31.95 8.35
C HIS A 305 -33.68 -30.46 7.97
N ASN A 306 -32.77 -29.61 8.46
CA ASN A 306 -32.83 -28.15 8.30
C ASN A 306 -31.81 -27.60 7.28
N GLY A 307 -31.14 -28.50 6.54
CA GLY A 307 -30.11 -28.16 5.56
C GLY A 307 -28.75 -27.80 6.14
N TYR A 308 -28.56 -27.84 7.46
CA TYR A 308 -27.29 -27.48 8.11
C TYR A 308 -26.45 -28.71 8.48
N TYR A 309 -25.15 -28.66 8.15
CA TYR A 309 -24.20 -29.76 8.30
C TYR A 309 -22.86 -29.24 8.84
N THR A 310 -22.13 -30.06 9.60
CA THR A 310 -20.78 -29.67 10.08
C THR A 310 -19.75 -29.71 8.95
N TYR A 311 -18.61 -29.05 9.18
CA TYR A 311 -17.42 -29.19 8.35
C TYR A 311 -16.99 -30.66 8.21
N SER A 312 -17.07 -31.44 9.30
CA SER A 312 -16.75 -32.87 9.32
C SER A 312 -17.72 -33.75 8.51
N GLU A 313 -18.96 -33.33 8.29
CA GLU A 313 -19.88 -34.02 7.37
C GLU A 313 -19.51 -33.75 5.91
N VAL A 314 -19.33 -32.48 5.54
CA VAL A 314 -19.07 -32.10 4.15
C VAL A 314 -17.69 -32.58 3.69
N CYS A 315 -16.66 -32.46 4.53
CA CYS A 315 -15.31 -32.89 4.16
C CYS A 315 -15.22 -34.40 3.88
N LYS A 316 -16.04 -35.24 4.53
CA LYS A 316 -16.13 -36.69 4.27
C LYS A 316 -16.76 -37.02 2.92
N THR A 317 -17.54 -36.11 2.33
CA THR A 317 -18.13 -36.30 0.99
C THR A 317 -17.18 -35.94 -0.17
N LYS A 318 -15.93 -35.53 0.13
CA LYS A 318 -14.86 -35.25 -0.85
C LYS A 318 -14.29 -36.51 -1.50
N ASP A 319 -15.05 -37.19 -2.35
CA ASP A 319 -14.50 -38.23 -3.25
C ASP A 319 -13.70 -37.59 -4.40
N HIS A 320 -12.60 -38.23 -4.80
CA HIS A 320 -11.68 -37.81 -5.85
C HIS A 320 -12.10 -38.32 -7.24
N LYS A 321 -13.16 -39.12 -7.37
CA LYS A 321 -13.55 -39.79 -8.62
C LYS A 321 -14.69 -39.15 -9.44
N ILE A 322 -15.31 -38.07 -8.96
CA ILE A 322 -16.36 -37.37 -9.73
C ILE A 322 -15.72 -36.43 -10.77
N ASP A 323 -16.07 -36.63 -12.06
CA ASP A 323 -15.65 -35.79 -13.17
C ASP A 323 -16.40 -34.44 -13.18
N TYR A 324 -15.83 -33.43 -12.54
CA TYR A 324 -16.40 -32.09 -12.52
C TYR A 324 -16.44 -31.40 -13.90
N SER A 325 -15.80 -31.94 -14.94
CA SER A 325 -16.00 -31.46 -16.32
C SER A 325 -17.39 -31.80 -16.90
N LYS A 326 -18.27 -32.49 -16.14
CA LYS A 326 -19.71 -32.58 -16.46
C LYS A 326 -20.44 -31.27 -16.11
N PHE A 327 -20.16 -30.75 -14.92
CA PHE A 327 -20.94 -29.73 -14.23
C PHE A 327 -20.50 -28.30 -14.58
N LYS A 328 -20.80 -27.85 -15.80
CA LYS A 328 -20.37 -26.54 -16.31
C LYS A 328 -21.40 -25.45 -16.00
N SER A 329 -21.22 -24.76 -14.87
CA SER A 329 -22.06 -23.64 -14.44
C SER A 329 -21.81 -22.35 -15.21
N LEU A 330 -22.90 -21.66 -15.58
CA LEU A 330 -22.85 -20.24 -15.94
C LEU A 330 -22.98 -19.41 -14.64
N SER A 331 -21.87 -19.26 -13.93
CA SER A 331 -21.66 -18.17 -12.97
C SER A 331 -20.92 -17.05 -13.69
N MET A 332 -21.65 -16.06 -14.19
CA MET A 332 -21.06 -14.82 -14.69
C MET A 332 -20.58 -13.99 -13.50
N ASN A 333 -19.30 -14.13 -13.17
CA ASN A 333 -18.65 -13.30 -12.17
C ASN A 333 -18.62 -11.83 -12.66
N VAL A 334 -19.15 -10.93 -11.81
CA VAL A 334 -19.31 -9.50 -12.00
C VAL A 334 -19.03 -8.78 -10.69
N ILE A 335 -17.87 -8.12 -10.64
CA ILE A 335 -17.39 -7.35 -9.49
C ILE A 335 -17.96 -5.92 -9.53
N GLU A 336 -19.16 -5.76 -8.97
CA GLU A 336 -19.55 -4.75 -7.95
C GLU A 336 -19.31 -3.23 -8.11
N GLY A 337 -20.23 -2.45 -7.52
CA GLY A 337 -19.96 -1.03 -7.24
C GLY A 337 -20.99 -0.21 -6.43
N SER A 338 -22.23 -0.65 -6.21
CA SER A 338 -23.31 0.22 -5.68
C SER A 338 -24.41 -0.58 -4.97
N THR A 339 -24.70 -0.29 -3.69
CA THR A 339 -25.68 0.73 -3.30
C THR A 339 -25.11 1.91 -2.51
N GLU A 340 -25.33 3.10 -3.06
CA GLU A 340 -25.85 4.30 -2.38
C GLU A 340 -25.79 4.47 -0.85
N LYS A 341 -25.17 5.59 -0.48
CA LYS A 341 -25.74 6.69 0.33
C LYS A 341 -27.02 6.37 1.14
N ILE A 342 -26.91 6.68 2.43
CA ILE A 342 -27.99 7.36 3.15
C ILE A 342 -27.60 8.83 3.28
N ASP A 343 -28.56 9.72 3.05
CA ASP A 343 -28.83 10.82 3.98
C ASP A 343 -30.34 11.13 3.99
N MET A 344 -30.79 11.90 4.97
CA MET A 344 -32.14 12.44 5.10
C MET A 344 -32.23 13.77 4.32
N THR A 345 -33.39 14.24 3.86
CA THR A 345 -34.50 14.68 4.73
C THR A 345 -35.90 14.69 4.08
N ASN A 346 -36.88 14.52 4.96
CA ASN A 346 -38.31 14.30 4.76
C ASN A 346 -39.10 15.41 4.01
N VAL A 347 -40.42 15.14 3.84
CA VAL A 347 -41.57 16.06 3.60
C VAL A 347 -41.95 16.27 2.12
N VAL A 348 -43.15 15.89 1.63
CA VAL A 348 -44.25 15.06 2.20
C VAL A 348 -45.26 14.63 1.10
N ASN A 349 -45.87 13.42 1.24
CA ASN A 349 -47.11 12.93 0.58
C ASN A 349 -47.14 12.91 -0.99
N ASN A 350 -47.88 12.05 -1.72
CA ASN A 350 -48.84 10.96 -1.45
C ASN A 350 -48.97 10.12 -2.77
N ASP A 351 -49.57 8.92 -2.90
CA ASP A 351 -50.22 7.92 -2.03
C ASP A 351 -50.35 6.59 -2.85
N LYS A 352 -50.41 5.42 -2.20
CA LYS A 352 -50.81 4.08 -2.76
C LYS A 352 -49.96 3.46 -3.92
N SER A 353 -49.90 2.13 -4.12
CA SER A 353 -50.23 0.97 -3.25
C SER A 353 -49.85 -0.39 -3.88
N LEU A 354 -49.42 -1.37 -3.06
CA LEU A 354 -49.40 -2.83 -3.33
C LEU A 354 -48.47 -3.32 -4.49
N SER A 355 -48.04 -4.58 -4.60
CA SER A 355 -47.89 -5.72 -3.64
C SER A 355 -47.12 -6.89 -4.30
N SER A 356 -46.43 -7.72 -3.49
CA SER A 356 -46.22 -9.20 -3.68
C SER A 356 -45.52 -9.72 -4.96
N THR A 357 -44.79 -10.84 -5.00
CA THR A 357 -44.16 -11.77 -4.02
C THR A 357 -43.22 -12.70 -4.80
N GLU A 358 -42.17 -13.20 -4.14
CA GLU A 358 -41.53 -14.52 -4.33
C GLU A 358 -41.02 -14.98 -5.75
N ASP A 359 -39.79 -15.51 -5.72
CA ASP A 359 -39.13 -16.43 -6.69
C ASP A 359 -39.95 -17.76 -6.86
N PRO A 360 -39.69 -18.84 -7.70
CA PRO A 360 -38.37 -19.56 -7.88
C PRO A 360 -38.13 -20.76 -8.95
N SER A 361 -37.04 -20.88 -9.80
CA SER A 361 -36.27 -22.18 -10.14
C SER A 361 -35.44 -22.46 -11.46
N LYS A 362 -34.11 -22.70 -11.31
CA LYS A 362 -33.16 -23.83 -11.67
C LYS A 362 -32.73 -24.49 -13.05
N LEU A 363 -31.43 -24.31 -13.42
CA LEU A 363 -30.28 -25.26 -13.73
C LEU A 363 -30.23 -26.27 -14.98
N GLU A 364 -29.09 -27.02 -15.15
CA GLU A 364 -28.59 -28.21 -15.98
C GLU A 364 -28.57 -28.15 -17.53
N GLU A 365 -27.67 -28.85 -18.27
CA GLU A 365 -26.22 -29.22 -18.11
C GLU A 365 -25.65 -29.92 -19.37
N SER A 366 -24.31 -29.95 -19.47
CA SER A 366 -23.52 -30.96 -20.21
C SER A 366 -23.46 -30.79 -21.76
N LYS A 367 -22.43 -31.26 -22.49
CA LYS A 367 -21.04 -31.65 -22.14
C LYS A 367 -20.14 -31.65 -23.39
N ASN A 368 -18.85 -31.96 -23.18
CA ASN A 368 -17.79 -32.41 -24.12
C ASN A 368 -16.69 -31.37 -24.49
N SER A 369 -15.47 -31.76 -24.90
CA SER A 369 -14.46 -32.65 -24.24
C SER A 369 -13.18 -32.76 -25.10
N ALA A 370 -12.01 -32.40 -24.58
CA ALA A 370 -10.68 -32.76 -25.09
C ALA A 370 -9.60 -32.52 -24.01
N ILE A 371 -8.44 -33.19 -24.08
CA ILE A 371 -7.41 -33.20 -23.01
C ILE A 371 -6.00 -33.04 -23.59
N THR A 372 -5.25 -32.03 -23.11
CA THR A 372 -3.76 -31.97 -22.97
C THR A 372 -3.38 -30.57 -22.46
N LYS A 373 -2.33 -30.32 -21.65
CA LYS A 373 -1.29 -31.17 -21.01
C LYS A 373 -1.20 -30.84 -19.51
N ARG A 374 -0.69 -31.79 -18.72
CA ARG A 374 -0.01 -31.55 -17.43
C ARG A 374 1.50 -31.42 -17.68
N GLU A 375 2.19 -30.70 -16.80
CA GLU A 375 3.37 -31.30 -16.16
C GLU A 375 3.01 -31.67 -14.72
N THR A 376 3.66 -32.71 -14.21
CA THR A 376 3.45 -33.20 -12.83
C THR A 376 4.78 -33.57 -12.21
N LYS A 377 5.00 -33.10 -10.99
CA LYS A 377 5.61 -33.93 -9.95
C LYS A 377 4.56 -34.20 -8.88
N ASN A 378 4.69 -35.36 -8.26
CA ASN A 378 3.63 -36.00 -7.49
C ASN A 378 3.31 -35.21 -6.22
N ASP A 379 2.02 -35.04 -5.94
CA ASP A 379 1.39 -35.82 -4.86
C ASP A 379 -0.08 -36.09 -5.19
N GLU A 380 -0.60 -37.24 -4.76
CA GLU A 380 -1.98 -37.69 -5.06
C GLU A 380 -2.92 -37.49 -3.85
N LYS A 381 -3.63 -36.35 -3.78
CA LYS A 381 -4.84 -36.13 -2.94
C LYS A 381 -5.45 -34.74 -3.17
N LYS A 382 -6.80 -34.65 -3.16
CA LYS A 382 -7.63 -33.41 -3.00
C LYS A 382 -7.42 -32.31 -4.08
N ASN A 383 -8.35 -31.45 -4.49
CA ASN A 383 -9.83 -31.35 -4.49
C ASN A 383 -10.20 -30.86 -5.94
N ASN A 384 -11.38 -31.01 -6.55
CA ASN A 384 -12.75 -31.34 -6.13
C ASN A 384 -13.37 -30.33 -5.15
N LEU A 385 -13.49 -29.08 -5.60
CA LEU A 385 -14.06 -27.92 -4.91
C LEU A 385 -14.67 -26.94 -5.94
N ILE A 386 -15.75 -26.24 -5.59
CA ILE A 386 -16.29 -25.09 -6.31
C ILE A 386 -15.91 -23.81 -5.54
N TYR A 387 -15.51 -22.77 -6.27
CA TYR A 387 -15.10 -21.48 -5.72
C TYR A 387 -15.68 -20.35 -6.56
N ASP A 388 -16.40 -19.44 -5.91
CA ASP A 388 -16.83 -18.17 -6.48
C ASP A 388 -15.85 -17.08 -6.07
N VAL A 389 -15.21 -16.47 -7.08
CA VAL A 389 -14.10 -15.51 -6.94
C VAL A 389 -14.59 -14.14 -6.47
N ASP A 390 -15.83 -13.75 -6.76
CA ASP A 390 -16.33 -12.42 -6.39
C ASP A 390 -16.82 -12.46 -4.95
N SER A 391 -17.75 -13.37 -4.65
CA SER A 391 -18.24 -13.53 -3.28
C SER A 391 -17.19 -14.05 -2.31
N GLN A 392 -16.07 -14.57 -2.82
CA GLN A 392 -15.02 -15.24 -2.04
C GLN A 392 -15.63 -16.36 -1.19
N THR A 393 -16.42 -17.25 -1.80
CA THR A 393 -17.09 -18.36 -1.12
C THR A 393 -16.87 -19.72 -1.78
N THR A 394 -17.04 -20.78 -1.01
CA THR A 394 -16.73 -22.16 -1.42
C THR A 394 -17.93 -23.09 -1.34
N ALA A 395 -17.94 -24.08 -2.25
CA ALA A 395 -18.94 -25.11 -2.29
C ALA A 395 -18.39 -26.45 -2.81
N ILE A 396 -19.18 -27.51 -2.75
CA ILE A 396 -18.85 -28.84 -3.30
C ILE A 396 -20.12 -29.66 -3.58
N PHE A 397 -20.10 -30.52 -4.60
CA PHE A 397 -21.08 -31.60 -4.71
C PHE A 397 -20.60 -32.82 -3.91
N GLY A 398 -21.31 -33.16 -2.85
CA GLY A 398 -21.05 -34.38 -2.10
C GLY A 398 -21.44 -35.61 -2.92
N THR A 399 -20.78 -36.75 -2.65
CA THR A 399 -21.13 -38.08 -3.22
C THR A 399 -22.60 -38.49 -3.02
N ASN A 400 -23.30 -37.86 -2.08
CA ASN A 400 -24.73 -38.04 -1.82
C ASN A 400 -25.64 -37.19 -2.72
N GLY A 401 -25.10 -36.49 -3.72
CA GLY A 401 -25.86 -35.67 -4.68
C GLY A 401 -26.40 -34.36 -4.11
N LEU A 402 -25.83 -33.85 -3.01
CA LEU A 402 -26.14 -32.51 -2.49
C LEU A 402 -25.03 -31.53 -2.82
N TYR A 403 -25.40 -30.31 -3.16
CA TYR A 403 -24.48 -29.18 -3.25
C TYR A 403 -24.39 -28.51 -1.88
N TYR A 404 -23.20 -28.55 -1.30
CA TYR A 404 -22.88 -27.93 -0.03
C TYR A 404 -22.19 -26.60 -0.26
N GLN A 405 -22.86 -25.50 0.06
CA GLN A 405 -22.16 -24.27 0.38
C GLN A 405 -21.49 -24.46 1.75
N TYR A 406 -20.19 -24.19 1.87
CA TYR A 406 -19.46 -24.34 3.14
C TYR A 406 -18.20 -23.48 3.18
N VAL A 407 -17.63 -23.30 4.36
CA VAL A 407 -16.31 -22.68 4.51
C VAL A 407 -15.26 -23.79 4.42
N ASP A 408 -14.41 -23.78 3.39
CA ASP A 408 -13.26 -24.69 3.30
C ASP A 408 -12.06 -24.12 4.08
N ALA A 409 -11.55 -24.88 5.06
CA ALA A 409 -10.46 -24.45 5.93
C ALA A 409 -9.10 -24.36 5.20
N GLU A 410 -8.93 -25.07 4.09
CA GLU A 410 -7.70 -25.10 3.29
C GLU A 410 -7.77 -24.09 2.13
N HIS A 411 -8.93 -23.49 1.84
CA HIS A 411 -9.16 -22.70 0.62
C HIS A 411 -9.07 -21.17 0.80
N GLU A 412 -8.50 -20.49 -0.20
CA GLU A 412 -8.14 -19.07 -0.14
C GLU A 412 -9.32 -18.13 0.17
N ALA A 413 -10.52 -18.47 -0.30
CA ALA A 413 -11.79 -17.79 0.01
C ALA A 413 -11.93 -17.40 1.50
N PHE A 414 -11.64 -18.34 2.41
CA PHE A 414 -11.73 -18.09 3.85
C PHE A 414 -10.58 -17.21 4.34
N PHE A 415 -9.36 -17.43 3.84
CA PHE A 415 -8.21 -16.56 4.12
C PHE A 415 -8.46 -15.12 3.66
N ASN A 416 -9.18 -14.90 2.56
CA ASN A 416 -9.45 -13.58 2.01
C ASN A 416 -10.52 -12.81 2.80
N LYS A 417 -11.57 -13.48 3.29
CA LYS A 417 -12.48 -12.87 4.31
C LYS A 417 -11.69 -12.40 5.52
N LEU A 418 -10.80 -13.26 6.04
CA LEU A 418 -10.02 -12.99 7.24
C LEU A 418 -8.96 -11.90 7.02
N ARG A 419 -8.26 -11.91 5.88
CA ARG A 419 -7.36 -10.83 5.45
C ARG A 419 -8.10 -9.51 5.28
N TRP A 420 -9.30 -9.50 4.68
CA TRP A 420 -10.08 -8.27 4.48
C TRP A 420 -10.48 -7.64 5.82
N ILE A 421 -10.96 -8.44 6.78
CA ILE A 421 -11.31 -7.96 8.14
C ILE A 421 -10.07 -7.34 8.82
N SER A 422 -8.92 -8.03 8.72
CA SER A 422 -7.65 -7.61 9.33
C SER A 422 -7.07 -6.35 8.68
N ASN A 423 -6.88 -6.35 7.36
CA ASN A 423 -6.29 -5.25 6.57
C ASN A 423 -7.11 -3.95 6.64
N ASN A 424 -8.41 -4.03 6.95
CA ASN A 424 -9.23 -2.85 7.17
C ASN A 424 -9.15 -2.31 8.60
N GLY A 425 -8.54 -3.01 9.55
CA GLY A 425 -8.36 -2.56 10.94
C GLY A 425 -9.63 -2.59 11.79
N TYR A 426 -10.54 -3.55 11.55
CA TYR A 426 -11.70 -3.78 12.43
C TYR A 426 -11.28 -4.47 13.73
N SER A 427 -12.07 -4.31 14.79
CA SER A 427 -11.72 -4.82 16.13
C SER A 427 -11.63 -6.34 16.23
N GLY A 428 -12.12 -7.10 15.25
CA GLY A 428 -11.99 -8.55 15.29
C GLY A 428 -12.93 -9.31 14.38
N VAL A 429 -12.89 -10.63 14.56
CA VAL A 429 -13.72 -11.61 13.87
C VAL A 429 -14.35 -12.55 14.89
N GLY A 430 -15.54 -13.09 14.59
CA GLY A 430 -16.05 -14.26 15.29
C GLY A 430 -16.48 -15.36 14.35
N LEU A 431 -16.35 -16.62 14.78
CA LEU A 431 -16.93 -17.77 14.10
C LEU A 431 -18.13 -18.27 14.89
N THR A 432 -19.26 -18.52 14.21
CA THR A 432 -20.38 -19.20 14.85
C THR A 432 -19.98 -20.61 15.28
N ASN A 433 -20.29 -20.98 16.53
CA ASN A 433 -20.29 -22.31 17.12
C ASN A 433 -19.14 -23.27 16.72
N MET A 434 -18.23 -23.53 17.66
CA MET A 434 -17.18 -24.55 17.56
C MET A 434 -17.70 -25.95 17.16
N GLU A 435 -18.97 -26.26 17.44
CA GLU A 435 -19.64 -27.52 17.09
C GLU A 435 -19.98 -27.66 15.59
N GLY A 436 -19.84 -26.59 14.80
CA GLY A 436 -20.00 -26.61 13.33
C GLY A 436 -18.70 -26.94 12.59
N ASP A 437 -17.57 -26.85 13.30
CA ASP A 437 -16.24 -27.21 12.82
C ASP A 437 -16.02 -28.74 12.86
N ASP A 438 -14.85 -29.23 12.42
CA ASP A 438 -14.49 -30.63 12.64
C ASP A 438 -13.94 -30.83 14.06
N THR A 439 -14.83 -31.18 15.01
CA THR A 439 -14.46 -31.29 16.43
C THR A 439 -13.54 -32.47 16.74
N GLU A 440 -13.48 -33.50 15.88
CA GLU A 440 -12.75 -34.76 16.13
C GLU A 440 -11.47 -34.93 15.30
N GLY A 441 -11.28 -34.14 14.24
CA GLY A 441 -10.16 -34.27 13.30
C GLY A 441 -10.43 -35.22 12.13
N ASP A 442 -11.71 -35.59 11.95
CA ASP A 442 -12.25 -36.47 10.91
C ASP A 442 -11.80 -36.12 9.48
N CYS A 443 -11.57 -34.84 9.18
CA CYS A 443 -11.19 -34.36 7.85
C CYS A 443 -9.71 -34.60 7.51
N GLY A 444 -8.93 -35.13 8.47
CA GLY A 444 -7.47 -35.24 8.40
C GLY A 444 -6.73 -33.94 8.69
N LEU A 445 -7.41 -32.93 9.23
CA LEU A 445 -6.85 -31.60 9.55
C LEU A 445 -6.63 -31.37 11.05
N GLY A 446 -6.94 -32.38 11.88
CA GLY A 446 -7.00 -32.25 13.34
C GLY A 446 -8.23 -31.45 13.80
N LYS A 447 -8.48 -31.42 15.12
CA LYS A 447 -9.68 -30.80 15.70
C LYS A 447 -9.76 -29.30 15.41
N TYR A 448 -10.97 -28.78 15.20
CA TYR A 448 -11.31 -27.36 14.99
C TYR A 448 -10.50 -26.63 13.89
N PRO A 449 -10.42 -27.14 12.65
CA PRO A 449 -9.61 -26.55 11.60
C PRO A 449 -10.00 -25.11 11.23
N LEU A 450 -11.29 -24.75 11.21
CA LEU A 450 -11.72 -23.39 10.88
C LEU A 450 -11.35 -22.40 12.00
N HIS A 451 -11.57 -22.77 13.27
CA HIS A 451 -11.13 -21.96 14.42
C HIS A 451 -9.61 -21.89 14.56
N LYS A 452 -8.86 -22.90 14.09
CA LYS A 452 -7.39 -22.88 14.01
C LYS A 452 -6.88 -21.96 12.90
N VAL A 453 -7.53 -21.93 11.73
CA VAL A 453 -7.22 -20.96 10.67
C VAL A 453 -7.43 -19.53 11.16
N VAL A 454 -8.54 -19.25 11.87
CA VAL A 454 -8.73 -17.94 12.52
C VAL A 454 -7.69 -17.70 13.61
N SER A 455 -7.42 -18.67 14.50
CA SER A 455 -6.38 -18.56 15.54
C SER A 455 -4.96 -18.36 14.98
N LYS A 456 -4.74 -18.64 13.69
CA LYS A 456 -3.47 -18.50 12.96
C LYS A 456 -3.36 -17.15 12.23
N ILE A 457 -4.46 -16.59 11.74
CA ILE A 457 -4.50 -15.27 11.06
C ILE A 457 -4.78 -14.15 12.08
N PHE A 458 -5.81 -14.32 12.89
CA PHE A 458 -6.13 -13.51 14.07
C PHE A 458 -5.46 -14.10 15.31
N GLN A 459 -4.12 -14.17 15.28
CA GLN A 459 -3.35 -14.31 16.52
C GLN A 459 -3.55 -13.03 17.34
N CYS A 460 -4.46 -13.07 18.32
CA CYS A 460 -4.68 -11.97 19.26
C CYS A 460 -3.59 -11.86 20.34
N SER A 461 -2.35 -12.18 19.97
CA SER A 461 -1.14 -11.64 20.58
C SER A 461 -0.97 -10.17 20.16
N LYS A 462 0.14 -9.53 20.58
CA LYS A 462 0.56 -8.24 19.97
C LYS A 462 0.65 -8.40 18.47
N HIS A 463 0.19 -7.41 17.71
CA HIS A 463 0.15 -7.39 16.24
C HIS A 463 1.39 -8.09 15.64
N THR A 464 1.23 -9.32 15.15
CA THR A 464 2.29 -10.08 14.47
C THR A 464 2.42 -9.51 13.06
N ALA A 465 2.97 -8.30 13.00
CA ALA A 465 3.13 -7.48 11.83
C ALA A 465 3.73 -8.30 10.69
N LEU A 466 3.19 -8.13 9.48
CA LEU A 466 3.74 -8.77 8.28
C LEU A 466 5.18 -8.30 8.10
N ILE A 467 6.15 -9.20 8.24
CA ILE A 467 7.56 -8.84 8.14
C ILE A 467 7.91 -8.74 6.65
N GLY A 468 8.14 -7.51 6.18
CA GLY A 468 8.40 -7.17 4.78
C GLY A 468 7.14 -6.95 3.94
N ASN A 469 6.90 -5.72 3.50
CA ASN A 469 5.87 -5.39 2.50
C ASN A 469 6.22 -4.13 1.66
N ASN A 470 7.51 -3.78 1.56
CA ASN A 470 7.95 -2.59 0.84
C ASN A 470 8.48 -2.96 -0.55
N GLU A 471 7.89 -2.34 -1.58
CA GLU A 471 8.20 -2.52 -3.03
C GLU A 471 9.66 -2.17 -3.39
N CYS A 472 10.36 -1.49 -2.47
CA CYS A 472 11.72 -1.00 -2.63
C CYS A 472 12.62 -1.46 -1.50
N THR A 473 13.85 -1.90 -1.81
CA THR A 473 14.85 -2.18 -0.79
C THR A 473 15.39 -0.87 -0.20
N ARG A 474 15.12 -0.67 1.09
CA ARG A 474 15.61 0.43 1.93
C ARG A 474 16.09 -0.14 3.26
N ILE A 475 17.40 -0.19 3.47
CA ILE A 475 17.99 -0.68 4.71
C ILE A 475 18.24 0.52 5.64
N CYS A 476 17.60 0.52 6.80
CA CYS A 476 17.77 1.54 7.83
C CYS A 476 18.72 1.01 8.90
N LYS A 477 20.00 1.37 8.83
CA LYS A 477 21.02 0.96 9.81
C LYS A 477 21.01 1.87 11.03
N VAL A 478 20.85 1.27 12.19
CA VAL A 478 20.86 1.92 13.51
C VAL A 478 22.08 1.45 14.31
N THR A 479 22.63 2.34 15.13
CA THR A 479 23.68 2.02 16.11
C THR A 479 23.14 2.24 17.54
N PRO A 480 22.35 1.30 18.12
CA PRO A 480 21.69 1.51 19.41
C PRO A 480 22.58 1.94 20.57
N SER A 481 23.87 1.59 20.58
CA SER A 481 24.80 2.04 21.60
C SER A 481 24.95 3.57 21.65
N THR A 482 24.87 4.24 20.49
CA THR A 482 25.02 5.69 20.31
C THR A 482 23.70 6.45 20.09
N SER A 483 22.59 5.75 19.84
CA SER A 483 21.28 6.41 19.65
C SER A 483 20.78 7.13 20.90
N VAL A 484 20.18 8.30 20.68
CA VAL A 484 19.41 9.11 21.63
C VAL A 484 17.94 9.13 21.16
N GLY A 485 16.98 9.22 22.09
CA GLY A 485 15.54 9.20 21.76
C GLY A 485 15.00 7.84 21.31
N ASN A 486 13.80 7.82 20.72
CA ASN A 486 13.07 6.60 20.35
C ASN A 486 12.85 6.50 18.84
N VAL A 487 13.65 5.66 18.18
CA VAL A 487 13.62 5.48 16.70
C VAL A 487 12.27 4.94 16.18
N PHE A 488 11.43 4.35 17.02
CA PHE A 488 10.14 3.77 16.58
C PHE A 488 8.94 4.72 16.71
N GLU A 489 9.13 5.92 17.27
CA GLU A 489 8.02 6.81 17.64
C GLU A 489 7.41 7.54 16.44
N ASN A 490 8.25 8.22 15.66
CA ASN A 490 7.83 8.96 14.46
C ASN A 490 8.14 8.23 13.14
N LEU A 491 8.77 7.05 13.19
CA LEU A 491 9.16 6.28 12.01
C LEU A 491 7.94 5.64 11.35
N GLN A 492 7.75 5.90 10.05
CA GLN A 492 6.74 5.21 9.25
C GLN A 492 7.28 3.87 8.75
N PRO A 493 6.59 2.72 8.93
CA PRO A 493 7.08 1.41 8.49
C PRO A 493 7.35 1.29 6.99
N SER A 494 6.65 2.09 6.17
CA SER A 494 6.86 2.16 4.72
C SER A 494 8.19 2.79 4.31
N TYR A 495 8.88 3.47 5.23
CA TYR A 495 10.18 4.10 4.95
C TYR A 495 11.32 3.08 4.88
N CYS A 496 11.32 2.05 5.72
CA CYS A 496 12.38 1.04 5.81
C CYS A 496 11.87 -0.32 5.33
N SER A 497 12.50 -0.98 4.35
CA SER A 497 12.19 -2.40 4.08
C SER A 497 12.96 -3.33 5.00
N HIS A 498 14.10 -2.88 5.53
CA HIS A 498 14.88 -3.56 6.56
C HIS A 498 15.28 -2.56 7.65
N ILE A 499 15.40 -3.02 8.90
CA ILE A 499 16.09 -2.31 9.98
C ILE A 499 17.30 -3.16 10.40
N SER A 500 18.50 -2.58 10.38
CA SER A 500 19.76 -3.26 10.68
C SER A 500 20.38 -2.76 11.98
N ILE A 501 20.83 -3.68 12.82
CA ILE A 501 21.55 -3.39 14.07
C ILE A 501 23.06 -3.57 13.84
N ASP A 502 23.83 -2.50 13.95
CA ASP A 502 25.26 -2.48 13.61
C ASP A 502 26.21 -2.55 14.83
N ASP A 503 25.69 -3.03 15.97
CA ASP A 503 26.42 -3.16 17.24
C ASP A 503 26.95 -4.60 17.50
N VAL A 504 26.65 -5.56 16.63
CA VAL A 504 26.95 -6.98 16.89
C VAL A 504 28.43 -7.30 16.63
N THR A 505 29.10 -7.83 17.65
CA THR A 505 30.54 -8.16 17.64
C THR A 505 30.76 -9.61 18.08
N PHE A 506 32.01 -10.07 18.11
CA PHE A 506 32.37 -11.44 18.48
C PHE A 506 33.80 -11.52 19.05
N ASN A 507 34.17 -12.67 19.62
CA ASN A 507 35.55 -12.96 20.06
C ASN A 507 36.30 -13.87 19.07
N THR A 508 37.62 -14.03 19.24
CA THR A 508 38.50 -14.87 18.39
C THR A 508 38.19 -16.38 18.43
N VAL A 509 37.28 -16.82 19.29
CA VAL A 509 36.83 -18.22 19.40
C VAL A 509 35.35 -18.40 19.01
N GLY A 510 34.74 -17.41 18.36
CA GLY A 510 33.43 -17.53 17.72
C GLY A 510 32.20 -17.26 18.60
N ASP A 511 32.35 -16.67 19.79
CA ASP A 511 31.20 -16.28 20.63
C ASP A 511 30.77 -14.84 20.33
N ILE A 512 29.46 -14.63 20.17
CA ILE A 512 28.85 -13.34 19.81
C ILE A 512 28.64 -12.47 21.04
N LYS A 513 28.83 -11.15 20.88
CA LYS A 513 28.71 -10.10 21.90
C LYS A 513 27.81 -8.97 21.40
N ILE A 514 26.85 -8.59 22.24
CA ILE A 514 25.79 -7.61 21.94
C ILE A 514 25.62 -6.68 23.15
N PRO A 515 25.60 -5.34 22.98
CA PRO A 515 25.32 -4.39 24.06
C PRO A 515 23.88 -4.43 24.57
N ASP A 516 23.66 -4.09 25.85
CA ASP A 516 22.33 -4.05 26.47
C ASP A 516 21.36 -3.10 25.77
N LYS A 517 21.85 -1.94 25.30
CA LYS A 517 21.06 -1.01 24.47
C LYS A 517 20.56 -1.66 23.18
N SER A 518 21.34 -2.56 22.59
CA SER A 518 20.97 -3.28 21.36
C SER A 518 19.97 -4.40 21.65
N PHE A 519 20.07 -5.09 22.80
CA PHE A 519 19.02 -5.99 23.28
C PHE A 519 17.72 -5.24 23.61
N LYS A 520 17.80 -4.02 24.15
CA LYS A 520 16.63 -3.16 24.34
C LYS A 520 16.01 -2.80 22.98
N PHE A 521 16.82 -2.38 22.01
CA PHE A 521 16.34 -2.03 20.66
C PHE A 521 15.63 -3.20 19.95
N ILE A 522 16.10 -4.44 20.11
CA ILE A 522 15.39 -5.64 19.60
C ILE A 522 14.01 -5.75 20.25
N LYS A 523 13.92 -5.60 21.58
CA LYS A 523 12.63 -5.62 22.30
C LYS A 523 11.73 -4.44 21.92
N ASP A 524 12.29 -3.26 21.70
CA ASP A 524 11.54 -2.07 21.27
C ASP A 524 10.97 -2.30 19.84
N TYR A 525 11.75 -2.90 18.92
CA TYR A 525 11.27 -3.39 17.62
C TYR A 525 10.19 -4.48 17.72
N GLU A 526 10.35 -5.47 18.61
CA GLU A 526 9.35 -6.51 18.87
C GLU A 526 8.02 -5.89 19.37
N ASN A 527 8.11 -4.86 20.22
CA ASN A 527 6.97 -4.15 20.79
C ASN A 527 6.31 -3.12 19.86
N TRP A 528 7.00 -2.66 18.82
CA TRP A 528 6.48 -1.68 17.84
C TRP A 528 5.18 -2.20 17.21
N ASN A 529 4.06 -1.48 17.38
CA ASN A 529 2.73 -1.97 17.04
C ASN A 529 2.26 -1.41 15.69
N VAL A 530 2.53 -2.13 14.61
CA VAL A 530 2.30 -1.71 13.22
C VAL A 530 1.80 -2.89 12.36
N ASP A 531 1.18 -2.62 11.21
CA ASP A 531 0.61 -3.66 10.34
C ASP A 531 1.69 -4.47 9.59
N VAL A 532 2.76 -3.79 9.21
CA VAL A 532 3.94 -4.31 8.51
C VAL A 532 5.17 -3.90 9.31
N LYS A 533 6.10 -4.83 9.55
CA LYS A 533 7.45 -4.49 10.03
C LYS A 533 8.47 -4.57 8.90
N PRO A 534 9.47 -3.68 8.86
CA PRO A 534 10.71 -3.90 8.10
C PRO A 534 11.37 -5.21 8.54
N TYR A 535 12.06 -5.92 7.65
CA TYR A 535 12.86 -7.09 8.03
C TYR A 535 13.94 -6.72 9.05
N LEU A 536 14.04 -7.47 10.15
CA LEU A 536 15.10 -7.28 11.14
C LEU A 536 16.40 -7.93 10.65
N MET A 537 17.46 -7.14 10.66
CA MET A 537 18.79 -7.49 10.18
C MET A 537 19.84 -7.20 11.27
N ILE A 538 20.96 -7.92 11.21
CA ILE A 538 22.16 -7.61 11.99
C ILE A 538 23.36 -7.39 11.06
N THR A 539 24.14 -6.33 11.31
CA THR A 539 25.49 -6.21 10.74
C THR A 539 26.50 -6.72 11.75
N ILE A 540 27.38 -7.63 11.31
CA ILE A 540 28.42 -8.25 12.14
C ILE A 540 29.80 -7.84 11.66
N GLY A 541 30.67 -7.49 12.62
CA GLY A 541 32.09 -7.18 12.38
C GLY A 541 32.41 -5.71 12.12
N TYR A 542 31.40 -4.83 11.99
CA TYR A 542 31.59 -3.40 11.73
C TYR A 542 32.53 -2.71 12.73
N LYS A 543 32.48 -3.15 14.01
CA LYS A 543 33.35 -2.69 15.12
C LYS A 543 34.51 -3.66 15.40
N THR A 544 35.03 -4.34 14.38
CA THR A 544 36.07 -5.38 14.48
C THR A 544 37.16 -5.16 13.42
N ASN A 545 38.35 -5.72 13.62
CA ASN A 545 39.50 -5.55 12.72
C ASN A 545 39.89 -6.87 12.01
N SER A 546 40.69 -6.77 10.95
CA SER A 546 41.15 -7.94 10.16
C SER A 546 41.90 -9.00 10.98
N VAL A 547 42.60 -8.62 12.06
CA VAL A 547 43.35 -9.59 12.89
C VAL A 547 42.38 -10.51 13.62
N THR A 548 41.35 -9.94 14.27
CA THR A 548 40.32 -10.73 14.96
C THR A 548 39.57 -11.65 13.99
N TRP A 549 39.23 -11.18 12.78
CA TRP A 549 38.63 -12.02 11.75
C TRP A 549 39.56 -13.15 11.28
N ARG A 550 40.84 -12.88 11.01
CA ARG A 550 41.80 -13.93 10.60
C ARG A 550 42.03 -14.96 11.71
N SER A 551 42.20 -14.54 12.96
CA SER A 551 42.32 -15.47 14.11
C SER A 551 41.09 -16.36 14.29
N LEU A 552 39.90 -15.88 13.92
CA LEU A 552 38.66 -16.65 13.96
C LEU A 552 38.53 -17.61 12.77
N LEU A 553 38.66 -17.11 11.54
CA LEU A 553 38.26 -17.85 10.33
C LEU A 553 39.30 -18.85 9.83
N LEU A 554 40.58 -18.66 10.15
CA LEU A 554 41.64 -19.59 9.76
C LEU A 554 41.65 -20.88 10.59
N ASN A 555 41.10 -20.85 11.81
CA ASN A 555 40.85 -22.06 12.59
C ASN A 555 39.49 -22.65 12.21
N ILE A 556 39.48 -23.86 11.63
CA ILE A 556 38.24 -24.53 11.17
C ILE A 556 37.23 -24.73 12.31
N ILE A 557 37.68 -25.16 13.49
CA ILE A 557 36.83 -25.40 14.66
C ILE A 557 36.19 -24.09 15.14
N HIS A 558 36.95 -22.99 15.17
CA HIS A 558 36.40 -21.69 15.56
C HIS A 558 35.45 -21.14 14.49
N ARG A 559 35.73 -21.35 13.19
CA ARG A 559 34.84 -20.93 12.09
C ARG A 559 33.50 -21.68 12.12
N GLU A 560 33.53 -22.99 12.29
CA GLU A 560 32.32 -23.82 12.45
C GLU A 560 31.53 -23.46 13.72
N LYS A 561 32.23 -23.28 14.86
CA LYS A 561 31.61 -22.80 16.11
C LYS A 561 30.95 -21.43 15.93
N PHE A 562 31.59 -20.51 15.20
CA PHE A 562 31.04 -19.18 14.93
C PHE A 562 29.80 -19.24 14.04
N ILE A 563 29.83 -20.01 12.95
CA ILE A 563 28.64 -20.21 12.08
C ILE A 563 27.48 -20.81 12.89
N LYS A 564 27.75 -21.83 13.73
CA LYS A 564 26.76 -22.45 14.61
C LYS A 564 26.20 -21.48 15.65
N ASN A 565 27.05 -20.68 16.30
CA ASN A 565 26.65 -19.65 17.25
C ASN A 565 25.82 -18.54 16.57
N LEU A 566 26.19 -18.16 15.34
CA LEU A 566 25.50 -17.16 14.54
C LEU A 566 24.10 -17.62 14.12
N LEU A 567 23.97 -18.84 13.59
CA LEU A 567 22.66 -19.42 13.25
C LEU A 567 21.76 -19.49 14.50
N LYS A 568 22.29 -20.02 15.61
CA LYS A 568 21.57 -20.06 16.89
C LYS A 568 21.14 -18.67 17.35
N PHE A 569 22.01 -17.66 17.26
CA PHE A 569 21.67 -16.28 17.66
C PHE A 569 20.54 -15.71 16.77
N VAL A 570 20.69 -15.84 15.46
CA VAL A 570 19.73 -15.37 14.44
C VAL A 570 18.35 -16.02 14.62
N GLU A 571 18.31 -17.30 14.98
CA GLU A 571 17.07 -18.02 15.29
C GLU A 571 16.48 -17.60 16.65
N THR A 572 17.32 -17.41 17.68
CA THR A 572 16.88 -17.04 19.04
C THR A 572 16.16 -15.69 19.08
N TYR A 573 16.58 -14.73 18.25
CA TYR A 573 16.06 -13.36 18.23
C TYR A 573 15.28 -13.02 16.94
N GLY A 574 14.80 -14.03 16.21
CA GLY A 574 13.92 -13.84 15.05
C GLY A 574 14.53 -13.05 13.88
N ILE A 575 15.85 -12.98 13.79
CA ILE A 575 16.56 -12.16 12.79
C ILE A 575 16.32 -12.75 11.39
N ASN A 576 15.87 -11.92 10.46
CA ASN A 576 15.55 -12.37 9.10
C ASN A 576 16.82 -12.53 8.25
N HIS A 577 17.70 -11.53 8.29
CA HIS A 577 18.83 -11.40 7.35
C HIS A 577 20.13 -10.96 8.05
N ILE A 578 21.28 -11.25 7.42
CA ILE A 578 22.61 -10.98 7.99
C ILE A 578 23.42 -10.14 7.02
N ASN A 579 24.05 -9.07 7.50
CA ASN A 579 25.09 -8.33 6.80
C ASN A 579 26.47 -8.65 7.42
N ILE A 580 27.44 -9.02 6.59
CA ILE A 580 28.84 -9.16 6.99
C ILE A 580 29.60 -7.89 6.60
N ALA A 581 29.97 -7.09 7.60
CA ALA A 581 30.86 -5.93 7.45
C ALA A 581 32.21 -6.29 8.05
N TRP A 582 33.22 -6.55 7.21
CA TRP A 582 34.51 -7.06 7.69
C TRP A 582 35.22 -6.08 8.64
N THR A 583 35.31 -4.81 8.29
CA THR A 583 35.82 -3.79 9.21
C THR A 583 35.42 -2.39 8.73
N SER A 584 35.45 -1.42 9.64
CA SER A 584 35.36 0.01 9.31
C SER A 584 36.57 0.54 8.55
N GLU A 585 37.69 -0.19 8.54
CA GLU A 585 39.01 0.25 8.05
C GLU A 585 39.42 -0.40 6.72
N LYS A 586 40.56 0.06 6.15
CA LYS A 586 41.21 -0.55 4.98
C LYS A 586 41.66 -1.98 5.34
N PHE A 587 41.58 -2.95 4.42
CA PHE A 587 42.08 -4.30 4.69
C PHE A 587 43.60 -4.30 4.97
N SER A 588 44.03 -5.22 5.83
CA SER A 588 45.43 -5.40 6.21
C SER A 588 46.27 -6.10 5.13
N SER A 589 45.62 -6.85 4.24
CA SER A 589 46.23 -7.49 3.06
C SER A 589 45.15 -7.98 2.09
N SER A 590 45.50 -8.28 0.84
CA SER A 590 44.61 -8.95 -0.12
C SER A 590 44.10 -10.32 0.36
N PHE A 591 44.85 -10.99 1.23
CA PHE A 591 44.47 -12.27 1.85
C PHE A 591 43.23 -12.16 2.76
N ASP A 592 42.93 -10.98 3.31
CA ASP A 592 41.68 -10.72 4.04
C ASP A 592 40.46 -10.99 3.12
N GLY A 593 40.52 -10.56 1.86
CA GLY A 593 39.44 -10.77 0.87
C GLY A 593 39.26 -12.23 0.45
N THR A 594 40.36 -12.97 0.27
CA THR A 594 40.33 -14.43 0.01
C THR A 594 39.84 -15.22 1.23
N THR A 595 39.99 -14.69 2.44
CA THR A 595 39.43 -15.28 3.67
C THR A 595 37.93 -14.98 3.78
N LEU A 596 37.53 -13.75 3.47
CA LEU A 596 36.13 -13.31 3.43
C LEU A 596 35.30 -14.11 2.41
N SER A 597 35.76 -14.27 1.16
CA SER A 597 34.98 -14.98 0.12
C SER A 597 34.72 -16.44 0.49
N LYS A 598 35.72 -17.14 1.04
CA LYS A 598 35.57 -18.52 1.56
C LYS A 598 34.60 -18.60 2.73
N PHE A 599 34.66 -17.65 3.67
CA PHE A 599 33.72 -17.60 4.79
C PHE A 599 32.28 -17.29 4.34
N LEU A 600 32.09 -16.40 3.35
CA LEU A 600 30.77 -16.11 2.78
C LEU A 600 30.16 -17.35 2.12
N LEU A 601 30.95 -18.17 1.42
CA LEU A 601 30.51 -19.46 0.86
C LEU A 601 30.07 -20.45 1.95
N ASP A 602 30.91 -20.66 2.98
CA ASP A 602 30.58 -21.53 4.12
C ASP A 602 29.31 -21.06 4.84
N LEU A 603 29.18 -19.74 5.07
CA LEU A 603 28.04 -19.13 5.74
C LEU A 603 26.77 -19.20 4.88
N LYS A 604 26.83 -18.93 3.57
CA LYS A 604 25.68 -19.04 2.66
C LYS A 604 25.16 -20.47 2.60
N LYS A 605 26.07 -21.45 2.51
CA LYS A 605 25.73 -22.89 2.55
C LYS A 605 25.02 -23.26 3.87
N ALA A 606 25.42 -22.66 4.98
CA ALA A 606 24.81 -22.89 6.30
C ALA A 606 23.48 -22.12 6.54
N LEU A 607 23.30 -20.95 5.91
CA LEU A 607 22.06 -20.16 5.95
C LEU A 607 20.95 -20.73 5.05
N GLY A 608 21.35 -21.37 3.94
CA GLY A 608 20.44 -21.88 2.92
C GLY A 608 19.69 -20.77 2.16
N LEU A 609 18.60 -21.15 1.49
CA LEU A 609 17.84 -20.26 0.61
C LEU A 609 16.88 -19.30 1.34
N LYS A 610 16.55 -19.57 2.61
CA LYS A 610 15.53 -18.81 3.37
C LYS A 610 16.03 -17.50 3.96
N LYS A 611 17.35 -17.33 4.15
CA LYS A 611 17.94 -16.10 4.68
C LYS A 611 18.89 -15.50 3.64
N GLN A 612 18.67 -14.22 3.34
CA GLN A 612 19.55 -13.44 2.50
C GLN A 612 20.81 -13.06 3.28
N LEU A 613 21.96 -13.25 2.64
CA LEU A 613 23.28 -12.87 3.09
C LEU A 613 23.70 -11.62 2.32
N PHE A 614 24.00 -10.56 3.06
CA PHE A 614 24.47 -9.29 2.56
C PHE A 614 25.95 -9.12 2.92
N CYS A 615 26.70 -8.36 2.13
CA CYS A 615 28.09 -8.00 2.48
C CYS A 615 28.34 -6.50 2.28
N SER A 616 28.85 -5.86 3.33
CA SER A 616 29.27 -4.46 3.38
C SER A 616 30.65 -4.31 2.74
N ILE A 617 30.75 -3.46 1.72
CA ILE A 617 31.94 -3.30 0.85
C ILE A 617 32.48 -1.89 0.98
N LEU A 618 33.77 -1.77 1.35
CA LEU A 618 34.44 -0.50 1.57
C LEU A 618 35.15 -0.01 0.29
N PRO A 619 34.91 1.23 -0.20
CA PRO A 619 35.50 1.75 -1.44
C PRO A 619 37.02 1.61 -1.59
N TYR A 620 37.79 1.82 -0.51
CA TYR A 620 39.26 1.68 -0.55
C TYR A 620 39.74 0.27 -0.94
N ASN A 621 39.00 -0.76 -0.55
CA ASN A 621 39.36 -2.16 -0.84
C ASN A 621 38.95 -2.56 -2.27
N ILE A 622 38.04 -1.81 -2.91
CA ILE A 622 37.72 -1.92 -4.34
C ILE A 622 38.85 -1.33 -5.19
N TYR A 623 39.31 -0.12 -4.84
CA TYR A 623 40.42 0.56 -5.50
C TYR A 623 41.71 -0.29 -5.49
N ASN A 624 42.03 -0.88 -4.34
CA ASN A 624 43.18 -1.79 -4.21
C ASN A 624 42.97 -3.20 -4.81
N ASN A 625 41.79 -3.48 -5.40
CA ASN A 625 41.39 -4.78 -5.95
C ASN A 625 41.58 -5.97 -4.98
N TYR A 626 41.12 -5.81 -3.73
CA TYR A 626 41.27 -6.84 -2.69
C TYR A 626 40.07 -7.79 -2.55
N TYR A 627 38.94 -7.52 -3.18
CA TYR A 627 37.76 -8.39 -3.14
C TYR A 627 37.80 -9.45 -4.25
N GLN A 628 37.56 -10.71 -3.88
CA GLN A 628 37.44 -11.83 -4.82
C GLN A 628 36.01 -11.87 -5.39
N ILE A 629 35.73 -10.95 -6.34
CA ILE A 629 34.38 -10.65 -6.82
C ILE A 629 33.68 -11.89 -7.41
N ASN A 630 34.39 -12.67 -8.24
CA ASN A 630 33.84 -13.84 -8.94
C ASN A 630 33.29 -14.90 -7.99
N GLU A 631 34.01 -15.18 -6.89
CA GLU A 631 33.58 -16.08 -5.83
C GLU A 631 32.46 -15.45 -5.00
N MET A 632 32.59 -14.15 -4.66
CA MET A 632 31.62 -13.46 -3.81
C MET A 632 30.23 -13.36 -4.45
N VAL A 633 30.10 -13.16 -5.78
CA VAL A 633 28.79 -13.13 -6.46
C VAL A 633 28.06 -14.48 -6.44
N THR A 634 28.75 -15.59 -6.15
CA THR A 634 28.12 -16.91 -5.94
C THR A 634 27.66 -17.15 -4.50
N ALA A 635 28.13 -16.32 -3.55
CA ALA A 635 27.91 -16.50 -2.11
C ALA A 635 26.92 -15.48 -1.51
N VAL A 636 26.84 -14.27 -2.06
CA VAL A 636 26.14 -13.13 -1.47
C VAL A 636 24.93 -12.77 -2.33
N ASP A 637 23.76 -12.54 -1.70
CA ASP A 637 22.54 -12.14 -2.42
C ASP A 637 22.60 -10.65 -2.81
N TYR A 638 23.08 -9.79 -1.89
CA TYR A 638 23.24 -8.36 -2.14
C TYR A 638 24.50 -7.75 -1.51
N PHE A 639 25.14 -6.84 -2.25
CA PHE A 639 26.30 -6.09 -1.78
C PHE A 639 25.89 -4.67 -1.38
N ILE A 640 26.37 -4.22 -0.23
CA ILE A 640 26.11 -2.90 0.34
C ILE A 640 27.37 -2.05 0.15
N LEU A 641 27.39 -1.18 -0.86
CA LEU A 641 28.56 -0.37 -1.21
C LEU A 641 28.57 0.92 -0.36
N GLU A 642 29.59 1.09 0.49
CA GLU A 642 29.63 2.11 1.55
C GLU A 642 30.02 3.51 1.04
N ALA A 643 29.17 4.08 0.18
CA ALA A 643 29.28 5.35 -0.52
C ALA A 643 29.17 6.63 0.36
N HIS A 644 29.58 6.52 1.62
CA HIS A 644 29.72 7.64 2.57
C HIS A 644 31.10 7.66 3.25
N LYS A 645 32.02 6.78 2.82
CA LYS A 645 33.38 6.63 3.33
C LYS A 645 34.45 7.06 2.31
N PHE A 646 34.16 8.07 1.49
CA PHE A 646 35.12 8.58 0.49
C PHE A 646 36.20 9.49 1.08
N LYS A 647 36.00 10.00 2.30
CA LYS A 647 36.91 10.89 3.02
C LYS A 647 38.10 10.12 3.60
N ASP A 648 39.23 10.28 2.94
CA ASP A 648 40.52 9.70 3.34
C ASP A 648 41.10 10.54 4.48
N ILE A 649 40.99 10.05 5.73
CA ILE A 649 41.44 10.78 6.94
C ILE A 649 42.94 11.15 6.84
N ASP A 650 43.71 10.30 6.17
CA ASP A 650 45.14 10.48 5.88
C ASP A 650 45.45 11.72 5.01
N ASN A 651 44.47 12.21 4.25
CA ASN A 651 44.64 13.22 3.20
C ASN A 651 44.54 14.69 3.69
N LYS A 652 44.25 14.92 4.98
CA LYS A 652 44.44 16.21 5.70
C LYS A 652 43.76 17.45 5.07
N LYS A 653 42.68 17.25 4.28
CA LYS A 653 41.94 18.28 3.54
C LYS A 653 40.43 18.13 3.71
N THR A 654 39.71 19.25 3.57
CA THR A 654 38.24 19.27 3.47
C THR A 654 37.78 18.58 2.18
N SER A 655 36.80 17.69 2.31
CA SER A 655 36.21 16.93 1.20
C SER A 655 34.79 16.51 1.59
N HIS A 656 33.95 16.20 0.61
CA HIS A 656 32.62 15.66 0.90
C HIS A 656 32.71 14.14 1.12
N HIS A 657 32.17 13.64 2.23
CA HIS A 657 32.31 12.24 2.62
C HIS A 657 31.45 11.27 1.77
N SER A 658 30.31 11.75 1.23
CA SER A 658 29.35 10.98 0.44
C SER A 658 29.06 11.60 -0.94
N THR A 659 30.12 11.93 -1.69
CA THR A 659 30.06 12.46 -3.07
C THR A 659 29.26 11.54 -4.02
N LEU A 660 28.25 12.09 -4.71
CA LEU A 660 27.49 11.32 -5.71
C LEU A 660 28.22 11.23 -7.05
N LEU A 661 28.76 12.36 -7.55
CA LEU A 661 29.30 12.49 -8.90
C LEU A 661 30.79 12.88 -8.94
N HIS A 662 31.56 12.25 -9.82
CA HIS A 662 32.99 12.51 -10.00
C HIS A 662 33.34 13.74 -10.87
N ASN A 663 32.33 14.38 -11.46
CA ASN A 663 32.51 15.34 -12.55
C ASN A 663 33.18 16.66 -12.13
N SER A 664 33.17 16.99 -10.84
CA SER A 664 33.70 18.27 -10.35
C SER A 664 35.22 18.37 -10.46
N PRO A 665 35.78 19.50 -10.95
CA PRO A 665 37.22 19.79 -10.85
C PRO A 665 37.66 20.09 -9.41
N LEU A 666 36.74 20.15 -8.44
CA LEU A 666 37.03 20.34 -7.01
C LEU A 666 37.23 19.02 -6.25
N LEU A 667 37.02 17.88 -6.91
CA LEU A 667 37.20 16.55 -6.33
C LEU A 667 38.64 16.06 -6.57
N GLU A 668 39.38 15.86 -5.48
CA GLU A 668 40.83 15.54 -5.53
C GLU A 668 41.15 14.11 -5.96
N LYS A 669 40.28 13.14 -5.63
CA LYS A 669 40.34 11.76 -6.10
C LYS A 669 39.01 11.43 -6.76
N LYS A 670 38.96 11.41 -8.10
CA LYS A 670 37.70 11.18 -8.86
C LYS A 670 37.15 9.78 -8.65
N GLU A 671 38.03 8.84 -8.36
CA GLU A 671 37.81 7.45 -8.02
C GLU A 671 37.03 7.30 -6.70
N MET A 672 37.03 8.33 -5.84
CA MET A 672 36.38 8.33 -4.53
C MET A 672 35.01 9.02 -4.61
N SER A 673 34.13 8.46 -5.43
CA SER A 673 32.78 8.95 -5.75
C SER A 673 31.80 7.80 -5.94
N THR A 674 30.50 8.06 -5.73
CA THR A 674 29.47 7.01 -5.87
C THR A 674 29.38 6.51 -7.31
N ASP A 675 29.35 7.41 -8.29
CA ASP A 675 29.20 7.04 -9.69
C ASP A 675 30.40 6.28 -10.26
N VAL A 676 31.64 6.55 -9.84
CA VAL A 676 32.79 5.74 -10.30
C VAL A 676 32.86 4.41 -9.57
N VAL A 677 32.74 4.37 -8.24
CA VAL A 677 32.92 3.14 -7.45
C VAL A 677 31.88 2.08 -7.78
N VAL A 678 30.63 2.47 -8.01
CA VAL A 678 29.56 1.52 -8.34
C VAL A 678 29.67 1.03 -9.79
N ASN A 679 30.04 1.90 -10.74
CA ASN A 679 30.19 1.52 -12.15
C ASN A 679 31.44 0.66 -12.41
N ASP A 680 32.53 0.85 -11.66
CA ASP A 680 33.66 -0.08 -11.63
C ASP A 680 33.20 -1.49 -11.24
N TRP A 681 32.35 -1.60 -10.21
CA TRP A 681 31.79 -2.86 -9.75
C TRP A 681 30.88 -3.56 -10.77
N VAL A 682 30.04 -2.79 -11.48
CA VAL A 682 29.26 -3.31 -12.62
C VAL A 682 30.18 -3.74 -13.76
N GLY A 683 31.23 -2.96 -14.06
CA GLY A 683 32.24 -3.29 -15.07
C GLY A 683 33.05 -4.55 -14.75
N ARG A 684 33.20 -4.90 -13.47
CA ARG A 684 33.79 -6.17 -12.98
C ARG A 684 32.78 -7.33 -12.93
N GLY A 685 31.59 -7.17 -13.51
CA GLY A 685 30.61 -8.24 -13.71
C GLY A 685 29.54 -8.37 -12.63
N VAL A 686 29.47 -7.47 -11.63
CA VAL A 686 28.41 -7.52 -10.62
C VAL A 686 27.10 -6.98 -11.21
N ASN A 687 26.04 -7.79 -11.18
CA ASN A 687 24.73 -7.39 -11.70
C ASN A 687 24.15 -6.21 -10.88
N PRO A 688 23.64 -5.13 -11.51
CA PRO A 688 23.00 -4.01 -10.79
C PRO A 688 21.91 -4.43 -9.79
N ASN A 689 21.15 -5.48 -10.09
CA ASN A 689 20.13 -6.01 -9.18
C ASN A 689 20.69 -6.75 -7.95
N MET A 690 22.01 -6.90 -7.82
CA MET A 690 22.69 -7.35 -6.59
C MET A 690 23.26 -6.18 -5.77
N ILE A 691 23.23 -4.95 -6.30
CA ILE A 691 23.87 -3.79 -5.66
C ILE A 691 22.85 -2.97 -4.85
N ILE A 692 23.25 -2.62 -3.63
CA ILE A 692 22.62 -1.66 -2.74
C ILE A 692 23.68 -0.61 -2.39
N VAL A 693 23.33 0.68 -2.44
CA VAL A 693 24.29 1.76 -2.22
C VAL A 693 23.98 2.48 -0.91
N GLU A 694 25.00 2.70 -0.07
CA GLU A 694 24.85 3.16 1.31
C GLU A 694 25.38 4.56 1.57
N PHE A 695 24.48 5.44 2.01
CA PHE A 695 24.79 6.82 2.40
C PHE A 695 24.70 6.99 3.93
N SER A 696 25.25 8.10 4.44
CA SER A 696 25.11 8.51 5.84
C SER A 696 23.99 9.54 5.97
N VAL A 697 23.17 9.43 7.02
CA VAL A 697 22.25 10.51 7.42
C VAL A 697 23.03 11.63 8.11
N GLY A 698 23.92 11.26 9.04
CA GLY A 698 24.71 12.22 9.81
C GLY A 698 25.77 12.90 8.96
N GLY A 699 25.91 14.22 9.11
CA GLY A 699 26.98 14.98 8.51
C GLY A 699 28.31 14.79 9.24
N GLN A 700 29.41 15.21 8.62
CA GLN A 700 30.75 15.20 9.20
C GLN A 700 31.35 16.62 9.26
N SER A 701 31.71 17.04 10.47
CA SER A 701 32.43 18.29 10.74
C SER A 701 33.95 18.08 10.73
N VAL A 702 34.72 19.06 10.26
CA VAL A 702 36.17 19.17 10.45
C VAL A 702 36.59 20.62 10.68
N GLU A 703 37.59 20.84 11.52
CA GLU A 703 38.17 22.17 11.74
C GLU A 703 39.21 22.50 10.65
N MET A 704 39.01 23.63 9.97
CA MET A 704 39.96 24.16 8.98
C MET A 704 41.11 24.91 9.67
N LYS A 705 42.29 24.97 9.03
CA LYS A 705 43.36 25.86 9.52
C LYS A 705 42.94 27.32 9.42
N GLU A 706 43.30 28.11 10.43
CA GLU A 706 42.98 29.55 10.51
C GLU A 706 43.45 30.36 9.28
N SER A 707 44.54 29.95 8.64
CA SER A 707 45.03 30.56 7.39
C SER A 707 44.07 30.39 6.19
N VAL A 708 43.14 29.44 6.24
CA VAL A 708 42.07 29.29 5.25
C VAL A 708 41.05 30.43 5.38
N LEU A 709 40.77 30.87 6.61
CA LEU A 709 39.76 31.91 6.88
C LEU A 709 40.24 33.30 6.42
N LYS A 710 41.55 33.53 6.42
CA LYS A 710 42.17 34.83 6.09
C LYS A 710 42.40 35.08 4.60
N ASN A 711 42.36 34.03 3.75
CA ASN A 711 42.80 34.10 2.34
C ASN A 711 41.71 33.74 1.29
N ASN A 712 40.42 33.63 1.65
CA ASN A 712 39.45 32.90 0.82
C ASN A 712 38.64 33.74 -0.20
N MET A 713 39.30 34.48 -1.10
CA MET A 713 38.65 35.40 -2.05
C MET A 713 37.59 34.77 -3.00
N ASN A 714 37.54 33.44 -3.15
CA ASN A 714 36.67 32.76 -4.13
C ASN A 714 35.55 31.91 -3.49
N ASN A 715 35.27 32.05 -2.19
CA ASN A 715 34.23 31.29 -1.46
C ASN A 715 34.23 29.77 -1.72
N ASN A 716 35.42 29.17 -1.87
CA ASN A 716 35.61 27.74 -2.03
C ASN A 716 36.30 27.15 -0.80
N TYR A 717 35.65 26.17 -0.19
CA TYR A 717 36.09 25.55 1.05
C TYR A 717 36.35 24.04 0.93
N LEU A 718 36.28 23.48 -0.30
CA LEU A 718 36.78 22.14 -0.63
C LEU A 718 38.31 22.16 -0.85
N GLY A 719 38.99 21.04 -0.58
CA GLY A 719 40.44 20.88 -0.76
C GLY A 719 41.31 21.70 0.20
N ARG A 720 40.72 22.33 1.22
CA ARG A 720 41.39 23.23 2.16
C ARG A 720 42.04 22.45 3.31
N PRO A 721 43.23 22.83 3.79
CA PRO A 721 43.94 22.07 4.83
C PRO A 721 43.22 22.12 6.19
N ILE A 722 43.11 20.97 6.85
CA ILE A 722 42.49 20.84 8.19
C ILE A 722 43.51 21.06 9.32
N ALA A 723 43.00 21.44 10.49
CA ALA A 723 43.80 21.66 11.69
C ALA A 723 44.07 20.33 12.44
N LEU A 724 45.25 19.73 12.22
CA LEU A 724 45.69 18.56 13.01
C LEU A 724 46.21 18.99 14.40
N ARG A 725 45.31 19.35 15.31
CA ARG A 725 45.59 19.37 16.77
C ARG A 725 44.32 19.51 17.62
N SER A 726 43.86 18.40 18.19
CA SER A 726 43.41 18.36 19.58
C SER A 726 43.49 16.92 20.10
N GLN A 727 43.72 16.75 21.41
CA GLN A 727 43.65 15.43 22.05
C GLN A 727 42.21 14.92 22.24
N HIS A 728 41.21 15.74 21.87
CA HIS A 728 39.79 15.41 21.90
C HIS A 728 39.31 14.66 20.64
N LEU A 729 40.12 14.61 19.57
CA LEU A 729 39.86 13.84 18.34
C LEU A 729 39.99 12.31 18.51
N ARG A 730 40.23 11.81 19.73
CA ARG A 730 40.19 10.36 20.02
C ARG A 730 38.79 9.78 19.95
N ASP A 731 37.76 10.62 20.03
CA ASP A 731 36.37 10.23 20.10
C ASP A 731 35.67 10.54 18.77
N ALA A 732 35.55 9.52 17.90
CA ALA A 732 35.00 9.67 16.55
C ALA A 732 33.52 10.10 16.54
N SER A 733 32.81 9.98 17.67
CA SER A 733 31.45 10.51 17.83
C SER A 733 31.39 12.02 17.58
N LYS A 734 32.38 12.77 18.08
CA LYS A 734 32.44 14.26 18.03
C LYS A 734 32.76 14.83 16.64
N LEU A 735 32.93 13.98 15.63
CA LEU A 735 33.08 14.38 14.23
C LEU A 735 31.76 14.26 13.44
N SER A 736 30.75 13.60 14.00
CA SER A 736 29.43 13.39 13.36
C SER A 736 28.41 14.38 13.92
N LEU A 737 27.55 14.91 13.06
CA LEU A 737 26.43 15.81 13.43
C LEU A 737 25.11 15.22 12.96
N SER A 738 24.08 15.34 13.79
CA SER A 738 22.69 15.05 13.43
C SER A 738 22.10 16.11 12.50
N GLN A 739 21.01 15.75 11.82
CA GLN A 739 20.23 16.71 11.03
C GLN A 739 19.65 17.85 11.89
N ASN A 740 19.50 17.64 13.21
CA ASN A 740 19.07 18.66 14.16
C ASN A 740 20.14 19.72 14.38
N GLU A 741 21.35 19.30 14.77
CA GLU A 741 22.50 20.19 14.96
C GLU A 741 22.83 20.93 13.65
N ILE A 742 22.72 20.25 12.51
CA ILE A 742 22.90 20.86 11.19
C ILE A 742 21.80 21.91 10.91
N CYS A 743 20.55 21.63 11.25
CA CYS A 743 19.43 22.58 11.12
C CYS A 743 19.57 23.80 12.04
N GLU A 744 20.07 23.62 13.26
CA GLU A 744 20.35 24.71 14.20
C GLU A 744 21.52 25.59 13.69
N ILE A 745 22.58 24.98 13.18
CA ILE A 745 23.70 25.68 12.53
C ILE A 745 23.22 26.44 11.27
N ILE A 746 22.32 25.86 10.47
CA ILE A 746 21.70 26.49 9.29
C ILE A 746 20.93 27.79 9.63
N GLN A 747 20.44 27.95 10.86
CA GLN A 747 19.70 29.15 11.29
C GLN A 747 20.61 30.34 11.63
N ASN A 748 21.93 30.14 11.76
CA ASN A 748 22.86 31.24 11.94
C ASN A 748 23.10 31.98 10.61
N ASN A 749 22.74 33.27 10.55
CA ASN A 749 22.91 34.11 9.37
C ASN A 749 24.38 34.28 8.90
N GLN A 750 25.38 33.90 9.72
CA GLN A 750 26.80 33.91 9.34
C GLN A 750 27.25 32.62 8.62
N THR A 751 26.41 31.58 8.62
CA THR A 751 26.77 30.24 8.15
C THR A 751 26.64 30.12 6.63
N ILE A 752 27.75 29.83 5.95
CA ILE A 752 27.82 29.76 4.49
C ILE A 752 27.31 28.39 4.03
N GLN A 753 26.17 28.36 3.34
CA GLN A 753 25.57 27.16 2.76
C GLN A 753 25.88 27.09 1.26
N LYS A 754 26.26 25.91 0.73
CA LYS A 754 26.58 25.75 -0.70
C LYS A 754 26.20 24.37 -1.23
N PHE A 755 25.55 24.32 -2.40
CA PHE A 755 25.32 23.07 -3.13
C PHE A 755 26.32 22.93 -4.29
N VAL A 756 27.02 21.80 -4.38
CA VAL A 756 28.01 21.55 -5.43
C VAL A 756 27.40 20.64 -6.49
N LYS A 757 26.83 21.25 -7.53
CA LYS A 757 26.06 20.58 -8.61
C LYS A 757 26.82 19.38 -9.20
N ASP A 758 28.09 19.56 -9.57
CA ASP A 758 28.93 18.53 -10.19
C ASP A 758 29.39 17.40 -9.24
N MET A 759 29.04 17.49 -7.95
CA MET A 759 29.24 16.44 -6.94
C MET A 759 27.92 15.87 -6.42
N GLY A 760 26.78 16.54 -6.69
CA GLY A 760 25.44 16.16 -6.25
C GLY A 760 25.15 16.37 -4.76
N VAL A 761 25.93 17.19 -4.04
CA VAL A 761 25.93 17.26 -2.57
C VAL A 761 26.11 18.69 -2.02
N PRO A 762 25.59 19.01 -0.81
CA PRO A 762 25.84 20.27 -0.14
C PRO A 762 27.09 20.24 0.75
N TYR A 763 27.55 21.43 1.16
CA TYR A 763 28.36 21.62 2.35
C TYR A 763 27.96 22.91 3.08
N ILE A 764 28.37 23.01 4.34
CA ILE A 764 28.23 24.17 5.20
C ILE A 764 29.61 24.62 5.68
N VAL A 765 29.79 25.92 5.90
CA VAL A 765 30.89 26.47 6.70
C VAL A 765 30.32 27.34 7.80
N ASP A 766 30.64 26.99 9.05
CA ASP A 766 30.31 27.75 10.24
C ASP A 766 31.60 28.17 10.95
N GLY A 767 31.96 29.45 10.87
CA GLY A 767 33.24 29.98 11.32
C GLY A 767 34.44 29.19 10.78
N LYS A 768 35.08 28.39 11.64
CA LYS A 768 36.23 27.54 11.31
C LYS A 768 35.87 26.10 10.91
N HIS A 769 34.61 25.69 11.05
CA HIS A 769 34.15 24.32 10.81
C HIS A 769 33.62 24.15 9.39
N PHE A 770 34.14 23.16 8.67
CA PHE A 770 33.59 22.70 7.39
C PHE A 770 32.75 21.45 7.65
N ILE A 771 31.47 21.49 7.27
CA ILE A 771 30.49 20.44 7.52
C ILE A 771 30.04 19.87 6.16
N SER A 772 30.29 18.59 5.94
CA SER A 772 29.81 17.83 4.78
C SER A 772 28.60 16.98 5.19
N TYR A 773 27.48 17.05 4.49
CA TYR A 773 26.23 16.43 4.91
C TYR A 773 25.33 16.12 3.71
N ASP A 774 24.27 15.35 3.90
CA ASP A 774 23.19 15.21 2.92
C ASP A 774 21.97 16.02 3.34
N ASN A 775 21.27 16.60 2.37
CA ASN A 775 20.00 17.31 2.57
C ASN A 775 18.93 16.76 1.61
N GLU A 776 17.69 17.25 1.70
CA GLU A 776 16.60 16.76 0.85
C GLU A 776 16.87 16.88 -0.68
N LYS A 777 17.74 17.80 -1.13
CA LYS A 777 18.12 17.88 -2.56
C LYS A 777 19.11 16.78 -2.94
N SER A 778 20.16 16.55 -2.15
CA SER A 778 21.11 15.47 -2.45
C SER A 778 20.53 14.08 -2.20
N ALA A 779 19.72 13.89 -1.14
CA ALA A 779 19.00 12.66 -0.86
C ALA A 779 18.04 12.28 -2.00
N ARG A 780 17.32 13.27 -2.55
CA ARG A 780 16.46 13.10 -3.75
C ARG A 780 17.29 12.74 -4.98
N MET A 781 18.37 13.48 -5.27
CA MET A 781 19.26 13.16 -6.40
C MET A 781 19.87 11.75 -6.30
N LYS A 782 20.25 11.32 -5.09
CA LYS A 782 20.76 9.97 -4.80
C LYS A 782 19.71 8.90 -5.01
N ALA A 783 18.48 9.10 -4.55
CA ALA A 783 17.38 8.17 -4.79
C ALA A 783 17.02 8.05 -6.28
N ILE A 784 17.01 9.16 -7.02
CA ILE A 784 16.82 9.16 -8.48
C ILE A 784 17.97 8.43 -9.17
N TRP A 785 19.22 8.72 -8.79
CA TRP A 785 20.41 8.07 -9.34
C TRP A 785 20.36 6.55 -9.19
N ILE A 786 20.00 6.04 -8.02
CA ILE A 786 19.85 4.60 -7.77
C ILE A 786 18.72 3.99 -8.63
N SER A 787 17.60 4.71 -8.76
CA SER A 787 16.42 4.25 -9.53
C SER A 787 16.70 4.22 -11.04
N VAL A 788 17.35 5.26 -11.57
CA VAL A 788 17.70 5.40 -13.00
C VAL A 788 18.75 4.39 -13.43
N ASN A 789 19.77 4.15 -12.60
CA ASN A 789 20.82 3.15 -12.87
C ASN A 789 20.40 1.72 -12.46
N LYS A 790 19.12 1.51 -12.10
CA LYS A 790 18.48 0.20 -11.90
C LYS A 790 19.19 -0.67 -10.86
N PHE A 791 19.67 -0.08 -9.76
CA PHE A 791 20.19 -0.84 -8.61
C PHE A 791 19.05 -1.33 -7.69
N ASN A 792 19.29 -2.39 -6.92
CA ASN A 792 18.25 -3.04 -6.11
C ASN A 792 17.76 -2.20 -4.91
N GLY A 793 18.58 -1.29 -4.37
CA GLY A 793 18.15 -0.50 -3.21
C GLY A 793 19.11 0.54 -2.67
N ILE A 794 18.68 1.15 -1.58
CA ILE A 794 19.40 2.16 -0.80
C ILE A 794 19.63 1.62 0.61
N SER A 795 20.77 1.96 1.21
CA SER A 795 20.97 1.84 2.65
C SER A 795 21.27 3.21 3.25
N LEU A 796 20.78 3.45 4.46
CA LEU A 796 21.02 4.67 5.23
C LEU A 796 21.65 4.32 6.57
N LYS A 797 22.86 4.81 6.78
CA LYS A 797 23.63 4.65 8.00
C LYS A 797 23.28 5.74 9.01
N ASN A 798 23.01 5.31 10.24
CA ASN A 798 22.69 6.11 11.42
C ASN A 798 21.37 6.89 11.31
N ILE A 799 20.24 6.22 11.04
CA ILE A 799 18.93 6.90 10.96
C ILE A 799 18.47 7.52 12.29
N GLU A 800 19.08 7.15 13.41
CA GLU A 800 18.95 7.84 14.71
C GLU A 800 19.41 9.31 14.69
N LEU A 801 20.09 9.74 13.62
CA LEU A 801 20.52 11.12 13.39
C LEU A 801 19.56 11.93 12.49
N ASP A 802 18.46 11.33 12.00
CA ASP A 802 17.55 11.92 11.00
C ASP A 802 16.39 12.70 11.65
N ASN A 803 16.67 13.62 12.58
CA ASN A 803 15.64 14.41 13.28
C ASN A 803 14.49 13.54 13.85
N ILE A 804 14.80 12.49 14.60
CA ILE A 804 13.77 11.48 14.95
C ILE A 804 12.58 12.04 15.75
N ASP A 805 12.82 13.11 16.52
CA ASP A 805 11.83 13.79 17.35
C ASP A 805 11.10 14.94 16.62
N GLY A 806 11.52 15.29 15.40
CA GLY A 806 10.90 16.38 14.62
C GLY A 806 11.13 17.78 15.20
N THR A 807 12.26 18.04 15.85
CA THR A 807 12.56 19.31 16.53
C THR A 807 13.09 20.40 15.58
N CYS A 808 14.02 20.07 14.69
CA CYS A 808 14.63 21.02 13.75
C CYS A 808 14.76 20.43 12.33
N PRO A 809 13.99 20.92 11.33
CA PRO A 809 12.88 21.86 11.48
C PRO A 809 11.69 21.21 12.20
N ARG A 810 10.89 22.05 12.88
CA ARG A 810 9.75 21.58 13.69
C ARG A 810 8.75 20.79 12.85
N MET A 811 8.24 19.70 13.42
CA MET A 811 7.23 18.80 12.84
C MET A 811 7.67 18.08 11.54
N ASN A 812 8.97 18.01 11.24
CA ASN A 812 9.50 17.28 10.07
C ASN A 812 10.50 16.18 10.46
N PRO A 813 10.06 15.11 11.15
CA PRO A 813 10.93 13.98 11.48
C PRO A 813 11.32 13.17 10.24
N TYR A 814 12.48 12.52 10.30
CA TYR A 814 13.05 11.68 9.24
C TYR A 814 13.21 12.36 7.87
N PRO A 815 13.68 13.62 7.75
CA PRO A 815 13.67 14.36 6.48
C PRO A 815 14.46 13.66 5.36
N ILE A 816 15.61 13.05 5.65
CA ILE A 816 16.43 12.36 4.64
C ILE A 816 15.78 11.04 4.22
N LEU A 817 15.38 10.21 5.18
CA LEU A 817 14.72 8.92 4.96
C LEU A 817 13.34 9.07 4.28
N LYS A 818 12.53 10.03 4.71
CA LYS A 818 11.24 10.42 4.11
C LYS A 818 11.41 10.90 2.67
N THR A 819 12.44 11.72 2.40
CA THR A 819 12.77 12.14 1.03
C THR A 819 13.14 10.94 0.17
N ILE A 820 13.98 10.04 0.66
CA ILE A 820 14.36 8.82 -0.04
C ILE A 820 13.15 7.91 -0.29
N ALA A 821 12.31 7.66 0.72
CA ALA A 821 11.14 6.80 0.61
C ALA A 821 10.07 7.34 -0.36
N SER A 822 9.91 8.66 -0.45
CA SER A 822 9.00 9.36 -1.39
C SER A 822 9.63 9.71 -2.75
N THR A 823 10.92 9.42 -2.95
CA THR A 823 11.61 9.64 -4.23
C THR A 823 11.92 8.32 -4.93
N GLN A 824 12.45 7.31 -4.23
CA GLN A 824 12.91 6.06 -4.84
C GLN A 824 11.83 5.38 -5.68
N ILE A 825 12.29 4.79 -6.78
CA ILE A 825 11.53 3.97 -7.72
C ILE A 825 12.30 2.66 -7.90
N CYS A 826 11.58 1.54 -8.08
CA CYS A 826 12.19 0.21 -8.05
C CYS A 826 11.85 -0.62 -9.28
N ASN A 827 12.83 -1.41 -9.72
CA ASN A 827 12.80 -2.19 -10.96
C ASN A 827 11.74 -3.28 -10.94
N LYS A 828 11.50 -3.86 -9.76
CA LYS A 828 10.45 -4.86 -9.55
C LYS A 828 9.12 -4.16 -9.82
N CYS A 829 8.53 -4.46 -10.98
CA CYS A 829 7.08 -4.46 -11.08
C CYS A 829 6.54 -5.21 -9.88
N LYS A 830 5.47 -4.68 -9.28
CA LYS A 830 4.77 -5.42 -8.25
C LYS A 830 4.29 -6.71 -8.90
N GLU A 831 4.85 -7.84 -8.49
CA GLU A 831 4.11 -9.09 -8.56
C GLU A 831 2.85 -8.81 -7.72
N GLU A 832 1.75 -8.56 -8.40
CA GLU A 832 0.45 -8.66 -7.75
C GLU A 832 0.38 -10.09 -7.23
N TYR A 833 0.41 -10.22 -5.90
CA TYR A 833 0.13 -11.50 -5.24
C TYR A 833 -1.13 -12.07 -5.91
N GLN A 834 -1.02 -13.31 -6.43
CA GLN A 834 -2.04 -13.94 -7.29
C GLN A 834 -3.28 -14.39 -6.48
N ASN A 835 -3.85 -13.44 -5.75
CA ASN A 835 -4.96 -13.53 -4.82
C ASN A 835 -6.14 -12.68 -5.36
N ASN A 836 -6.15 -12.39 -6.66
CA ASN A 836 -7.23 -11.78 -7.43
C ASN A 836 -7.14 -12.31 -8.87
N VAL A 837 -7.93 -13.34 -9.20
CA VAL A 837 -7.91 -13.98 -10.51
C VAL A 837 -8.76 -13.19 -11.50
N ALA A 838 -8.20 -12.12 -12.04
CA ALA A 838 -8.77 -11.39 -13.17
C ALA A 838 -8.39 -12.07 -14.50
N THR A 839 -9.05 -13.18 -14.85
CA THR A 839 -8.81 -13.90 -16.11
C THR A 839 -9.29 -13.14 -17.34
N LEU A 840 -8.43 -12.25 -17.84
CA LEU A 840 -8.44 -11.83 -19.24
C LEU A 840 -7.87 -12.97 -20.10
N TYR A 841 -8.73 -13.72 -20.81
CA TYR A 841 -8.27 -14.53 -21.95
C TYR A 841 -9.22 -14.52 -23.16
N ASP A 842 -8.68 -13.90 -24.21
CA ASP A 842 -8.88 -14.02 -25.66
C ASP A 842 -10.18 -14.62 -26.25
N THR A 843 -10.69 -13.85 -27.20
CA THR A 843 -11.66 -14.22 -28.23
C THR A 843 -11.17 -15.31 -29.18
N LYS A 844 -11.94 -16.40 -29.37
CA LYS A 844 -12.14 -17.08 -30.67
C LYS A 844 -13.29 -18.08 -30.66
N ASN A 845 -14.00 -18.10 -31.79
CA ASN A 845 -14.96 -19.12 -32.25
C ASN A 845 -16.23 -19.34 -31.40
N GLU A 846 -17.42 -19.59 -31.96
CA GLU A 846 -17.88 -19.48 -33.35
C GLU A 846 -19.43 -19.36 -33.40
N ASN A 847 -19.98 -18.93 -34.54
CA ASN A 847 -21.42 -18.76 -34.73
C ASN A 847 -22.19 -20.09 -34.88
N LYS A 848 -23.35 -20.26 -34.20
CA LYS A 848 -24.59 -20.88 -34.74
C LYS A 848 -25.76 -20.98 -33.73
N LYS A 849 -26.97 -20.60 -34.19
CA LYS A 849 -28.34 -20.96 -33.69
C LYS A 849 -28.70 -20.50 -32.26
N LEU A 850 -29.96 -20.19 -31.90
CA LEU A 850 -31.22 -19.79 -32.57
C LEU A 850 -31.65 -18.45 -31.90
N ILE A 851 -32.33 -17.46 -32.51
CA ILE A 851 -33.64 -17.41 -33.20
C ILE A 851 -34.84 -17.61 -32.22
N ASN A 852 -35.79 -16.66 -32.28
CA ASN A 852 -37.04 -16.47 -31.50
C ASN A 852 -36.84 -16.04 -30.02
N GLU A 853 -37.66 -15.16 -29.43
CA GLU A 853 -38.84 -14.42 -29.95
C GLU A 853 -39.14 -13.09 -29.19
N THR A 854 -39.89 -12.20 -29.86
CA THR A 854 -40.71 -11.06 -29.35
C THR A 854 -40.22 -10.12 -28.23
N ASN A 855 -40.08 -8.84 -28.62
CA ASN A 855 -40.66 -7.62 -28.03
C ASN A 855 -41.10 -7.62 -26.54
N ILE A 856 -40.64 -6.60 -25.81
CA ILE A 856 -41.49 -5.54 -25.24
C ILE A 856 -40.68 -4.23 -25.22
N THR A 857 -41.37 -3.11 -25.42
CA THR A 857 -40.81 -1.75 -25.37
C THR A 857 -40.98 -1.15 -23.97
N GLU A 858 -39.96 -0.47 -23.47
CA GLU A 858 -40.10 0.89 -22.93
C GLU A 858 -38.73 1.58 -22.80
N GLU A 859 -38.72 2.91 -22.88
CA GLU A 859 -37.51 3.74 -22.93
C GLU A 859 -37.19 4.40 -21.59
N SER A 860 -36.06 5.11 -21.53
CA SER A 860 -35.66 6.02 -20.44
C SER A 860 -35.41 5.41 -19.04
N GLU A 861 -34.24 4.79 -18.86
CA GLU A 861 -33.34 5.05 -17.70
C GLU A 861 -31.97 4.35 -17.87
N ASN A 862 -31.09 4.86 -18.74
CA ASN A 862 -29.68 4.42 -18.75
C ASN A 862 -28.70 5.37 -19.47
N THR A 863 -28.01 6.23 -18.71
CA THR A 863 -26.93 7.10 -19.24
C THR A 863 -25.67 7.14 -18.35
N ALA A 864 -25.76 6.73 -17.08
CA ALA A 864 -24.65 6.83 -16.11
C ALA A 864 -23.78 5.56 -16.01
N GLU A 865 -24.36 4.36 -16.20
CA GLU A 865 -23.69 3.08 -15.90
C GLU A 865 -22.85 2.52 -17.07
N VAL A 866 -23.14 2.96 -18.29
CA VAL A 866 -22.68 2.36 -19.56
C VAL A 866 -21.14 2.33 -19.72
N CYS A 867 -20.39 3.15 -18.97
CA CYS A 867 -19.02 3.54 -19.29
C CYS A 867 -17.89 2.91 -18.45
N SER A 868 -18.21 1.98 -17.55
CA SER A 868 -17.30 1.46 -16.52
C SER A 868 -16.19 0.49 -16.99
N LYS A 869 -16.03 0.25 -18.31
CA LYS A 869 -15.25 -0.89 -18.86
C LYS A 869 -13.82 -0.61 -19.36
N SER A 870 -13.12 0.44 -18.89
CA SER A 870 -11.68 0.62 -19.18
C SER A 870 -10.78 1.07 -18.02
N VAL A 871 -11.21 0.84 -16.78
CA VAL A 871 -10.46 1.22 -15.57
C VAL A 871 -9.38 0.18 -15.26
N GLY A 872 -8.15 0.41 -15.73
CA GLY A 872 -6.99 -0.42 -15.35
C GLY A 872 -5.71 -0.19 -16.17
N LYS A 873 -5.82 0.08 -17.47
CA LYS A 873 -4.66 0.30 -18.35
C LYS A 873 -4.23 1.77 -18.35
N TYR A 874 -3.00 2.05 -17.90
CA TYR A 874 -2.32 3.35 -18.10
C TYR A 874 -2.35 3.75 -19.59
N LYS A 875 -2.75 4.99 -19.87
CA LYS A 875 -2.95 5.49 -21.24
C LYS A 875 -1.68 6.07 -21.82
N THR A 876 -1.37 5.71 -23.05
CA THR A 876 -0.32 6.32 -23.87
C THR A 876 -0.98 7.18 -24.93
N ILE A 877 -1.08 8.50 -24.70
CA ILE A 877 -1.57 9.45 -25.71
C ILE A 877 -0.38 10.09 -26.43
N CYS A 878 -0.53 10.33 -27.73
CA CYS A 878 0.56 10.82 -28.57
C CYS A 878 0.16 12.10 -29.31
N ILE A 879 0.88 13.20 -29.08
CA ILE A 879 0.68 14.44 -29.85
C ILE A 879 1.32 14.28 -31.24
N TYR A 880 0.56 14.65 -32.28
CA TYR A 880 1.01 14.80 -33.65
C TYR A 880 0.89 16.27 -34.06
N ARG A 881 2.02 16.98 -34.06
CA ARG A 881 2.12 18.35 -34.59
C ARG A 881 1.86 18.32 -36.10
N LEU A 882 1.12 19.26 -36.66
CA LEU A 882 0.92 19.31 -38.11
C LEU A 882 2.19 19.89 -38.78
N PRO A 883 2.90 19.13 -39.65
CA PRO A 883 4.14 19.60 -40.26
C PRO A 883 4.06 20.99 -40.89
N HIS A 884 5.17 21.75 -40.87
CA HIS A 884 5.29 22.97 -41.67
C HIS A 884 5.77 22.63 -43.08
N LYS A 885 5.45 23.49 -44.06
CA LYS A 885 5.99 23.41 -45.44
C LYS A 885 7.53 23.52 -45.50
N LYS A 886 8.19 23.94 -44.42
CA LYS A 886 9.65 24.04 -44.28
C LYS A 886 10.30 22.85 -43.56
N ASP A 887 9.52 21.90 -43.04
CA ASP A 887 10.07 20.74 -42.32
C ASP A 887 10.80 19.82 -43.32
N LYS A 888 12.13 19.66 -43.17
CA LYS A 888 12.97 18.90 -44.11
C LYS A 888 12.57 17.43 -44.22
N PHE A 889 12.09 16.86 -43.11
CA PHE A 889 11.67 15.46 -42.99
C PHE A 889 10.35 15.42 -42.22
N PRO A 890 9.21 15.70 -42.87
CA PRO A 890 7.92 15.77 -42.20
C PRO A 890 7.42 14.37 -41.84
N LEU A 891 6.92 14.19 -40.61
CA LEU A 891 6.18 13.00 -40.24
C LEU A 891 4.82 13.01 -40.95
N LEU A 892 4.64 12.12 -41.92
CA LEU A 892 3.39 11.95 -42.66
C LEU A 892 2.42 11.03 -41.91
N PRO A 893 1.08 11.22 -42.01
CA PRO A 893 0.10 10.39 -41.30
C PRO A 893 0.24 8.89 -41.52
N GLN A 894 0.73 8.46 -42.69
CA GLN A 894 0.91 7.05 -43.04
C GLN A 894 2.11 6.39 -42.31
N LYS A 895 2.92 7.15 -41.57
CA LYS A 895 4.06 6.67 -40.78
C LYS A 895 3.82 6.68 -39.25
N ILE A 896 2.66 7.17 -38.79
CA ILE A 896 2.34 7.25 -37.36
C ILE A 896 2.14 5.83 -36.80
N PRO A 897 2.73 5.48 -35.64
CA PRO A 897 2.69 4.14 -35.08
C PRO A 897 1.39 3.94 -34.29
N TYR A 898 0.24 4.01 -34.96
CA TYR A 898 -1.09 4.06 -34.33
C TYR A 898 -1.37 2.91 -33.33
N THR A 899 -0.74 1.74 -33.49
CA THR A 899 -0.88 0.59 -32.57
C THR A 899 -0.07 0.73 -31.27
N LYS A 900 0.67 1.83 -31.08
CA LYS A 900 1.49 2.16 -29.89
C LYS A 900 0.90 3.27 -29.03
N CYS A 901 -0.11 3.96 -29.53
CA CYS A 901 -0.83 5.04 -28.85
C CYS A 901 -2.28 4.59 -28.62
N ASP A 902 -2.84 4.81 -27.44
CA ASP A 902 -4.27 4.62 -27.21
C ASP A 902 -5.11 5.69 -27.94
N GLU A 903 -4.56 6.90 -28.12
CA GLU A 903 -5.18 8.06 -28.77
C GLU A 903 -4.11 8.95 -29.44
N ILE A 904 -4.49 9.66 -30.51
CA ILE A 904 -3.70 10.72 -31.14
C ILE A 904 -4.31 12.10 -30.84
N LEU A 905 -3.48 13.07 -30.47
CA LEU A 905 -3.84 14.48 -30.31
C LEU A 905 -3.19 15.34 -31.40
N THR A 906 -3.96 15.95 -32.31
CA THR A 906 -3.41 16.88 -33.32
C THR A 906 -3.19 18.28 -32.75
N GLU A 907 -2.09 18.94 -33.10
CA GLU A 907 -1.80 20.32 -32.68
C GLU A 907 -1.98 21.32 -33.85
N ASP A 908 -1.61 22.59 -33.66
CA ASP A 908 -1.70 23.71 -34.63
C ASP A 908 -3.13 24.25 -34.94
N VAL A 909 -4.09 24.06 -34.03
CA VAL A 909 -5.45 24.63 -34.10
C VAL A 909 -5.66 25.75 -33.08
N LEU A 910 -6.12 26.92 -33.53
CA LEU A 910 -6.32 28.14 -32.75
C LEU A 910 -7.78 28.58 -32.73
N LEU A 911 -8.29 28.92 -31.55
CA LEU A 911 -9.55 29.65 -31.36
C LEU A 911 -9.25 31.15 -31.19
N LEU A 912 -9.87 31.99 -32.02
CA LEU A 912 -9.66 33.44 -32.08
C LEU A 912 -10.72 34.25 -31.31
N PRO A 913 -10.50 35.56 -31.00
CA PRO A 913 -11.47 36.43 -30.31
C PRO A 913 -12.89 36.50 -30.91
N ASN A 914 -13.04 36.27 -32.22
CA ASN A 914 -14.34 36.21 -32.90
C ASN A 914 -15.00 34.80 -32.84
N GLY A 915 -14.42 33.89 -32.05
CA GLY A 915 -14.81 32.50 -31.91
C GLY A 915 -14.51 31.62 -33.12
N ASN A 916 -13.85 32.12 -34.17
CA ASN A 916 -13.48 31.29 -35.32
C ASN A 916 -12.31 30.37 -34.97
N ILE A 917 -12.34 29.15 -35.51
CA ILE A 917 -11.32 28.12 -35.31
C ILE A 917 -10.55 27.95 -36.60
N ILE A 918 -9.23 28.19 -36.57
CA ILE A 918 -8.35 28.13 -37.73
C ILE A 918 -7.15 27.22 -37.49
N PHE A 919 -6.58 26.70 -38.57
CA PHE A 919 -5.23 26.15 -38.55
C PHE A 919 -4.20 27.27 -38.65
N ARG A 920 -2.99 27.00 -38.16
CA ARG A 920 -1.80 27.84 -38.37
C ARG A 920 -1.58 28.26 -39.84
N ASP A 921 -1.82 27.36 -40.80
CA ASP A 921 -1.70 27.64 -42.25
C ASP A 921 -2.50 26.64 -43.11
N GLU A 922 -2.70 26.95 -44.40
CA GLU A 922 -3.40 26.08 -45.36
C GLU A 922 -2.70 24.74 -45.62
N TYR A 923 -1.39 24.61 -45.32
CA TYR A 923 -0.66 23.35 -45.46
C TYR A 923 -0.99 22.41 -44.29
N ALA A 924 -1.07 22.92 -43.06
CA ALA A 924 -1.58 22.18 -41.90
C ALA A 924 -3.03 21.72 -42.13
N LYS A 925 -3.91 22.62 -42.63
CA LYS A 925 -5.29 22.29 -43.01
C LYS A 925 -5.37 21.22 -44.12
N SER A 926 -4.47 21.26 -45.11
CA SER A 926 -4.35 20.22 -46.15
C SER A 926 -3.89 18.88 -45.57
N LEU A 927 -3.00 18.88 -44.57
CA LEU A 927 -2.59 17.67 -43.86
C LEU A 927 -3.68 17.13 -42.92
N ALA A 928 -4.47 17.99 -42.26
CA ALA A 928 -5.66 17.60 -41.51
C ALA A 928 -6.72 16.94 -42.42
N ASN A 929 -6.97 17.51 -43.60
CA ASN A 929 -7.81 16.90 -44.64
C ASN A 929 -7.30 15.53 -45.13
N ARG A 930 -5.98 15.28 -45.09
CA ARG A 930 -5.41 13.95 -45.39
C ARG A 930 -5.58 12.97 -44.23
N LEU A 931 -5.36 13.44 -43.00
CA LEU A 931 -5.54 12.63 -41.79
C LEU A 931 -7.00 12.19 -41.62
N SER A 932 -7.98 13.08 -41.86
CA SER A 932 -9.41 12.77 -41.90
C SER A 932 -9.72 11.53 -42.76
N ARG A 933 -9.21 11.48 -44.00
CA ARG A 933 -9.39 10.34 -44.92
C ARG A 933 -8.66 9.06 -44.51
N ASP A 934 -7.66 9.15 -43.65
CA ASP A 934 -6.95 7.99 -43.11
C ASP A 934 -7.62 7.49 -41.82
N ILE A 935 -8.33 8.36 -41.07
CA ILE A 935 -9.25 7.99 -39.99
C ILE A 935 -10.47 7.23 -40.54
N GLU A 936 -11.09 7.73 -41.63
CA GLU A 936 -12.24 7.07 -42.30
C GLU A 936 -11.95 5.60 -42.64
N LYS A 937 -10.72 5.29 -43.05
CA LYS A 937 -10.26 3.94 -43.40
C LYS A 937 -9.93 3.05 -42.21
N ASN A 938 -9.73 3.62 -41.02
CA ASN A 938 -9.22 2.89 -39.85
C ASN A 938 -9.95 3.32 -38.57
N LYS A 939 -11.20 2.86 -38.46
CA LYS A 939 -12.16 3.14 -37.38
C LYS A 939 -11.71 2.73 -35.96
N ASN A 940 -10.55 2.07 -35.83
CA ASN A 940 -10.00 1.64 -34.54
C ASN A 940 -9.09 2.70 -33.90
N ILE A 941 -8.87 3.86 -34.55
CA ILE A 941 -8.02 4.95 -34.05
C ILE A 941 -8.89 6.12 -33.58
N ILE A 942 -8.69 6.55 -32.34
CA ILE A 942 -9.28 7.77 -31.80
C ILE A 942 -8.33 8.94 -32.08
N VAL A 943 -8.80 9.96 -32.81
CA VAL A 943 -8.06 11.19 -33.07
C VAL A 943 -8.85 12.40 -32.54
N ARG A 944 -8.21 13.17 -31.66
CA ARG A 944 -8.73 14.41 -31.07
C ARG A 944 -7.82 15.58 -31.43
N THR A 945 -8.29 16.83 -31.33
CA THR A 945 -7.46 18.02 -31.63
C THR A 945 -7.27 18.96 -30.44
N ILE A 946 -6.07 19.53 -30.30
CA ILE A 946 -5.74 20.52 -29.27
C ILE A 946 -6.17 21.90 -29.79
N VAL A 947 -7.27 22.44 -29.23
CA VAL A 947 -7.74 23.79 -29.51
C VAL A 947 -7.13 24.74 -28.49
N THR A 948 -6.25 25.63 -28.95
CA THR A 948 -5.61 26.65 -28.09
C THR A 948 -6.39 27.96 -28.15
N CYS A 949 -6.81 28.50 -27.00
CA CYS A 949 -7.44 29.82 -26.93
C CYS A 949 -6.37 30.91 -27.14
N PHE A 950 -6.36 31.55 -28.31
CA PHE A 950 -5.39 32.59 -28.67
C PHE A 950 -6.05 33.97 -28.66
N MET A 951 -6.26 34.50 -27.45
CA MET A 951 -6.96 35.77 -27.22
C MET A 951 -6.66 36.40 -25.86
N PRO A 952 -6.85 37.72 -25.70
CA PRO A 952 -6.98 38.38 -24.40
C PRO A 952 -8.06 37.76 -23.52
N LYS A 953 -7.95 37.96 -22.20
CA LYS A 953 -8.91 37.42 -21.23
C LYS A 953 -10.33 37.97 -21.45
N ASN A 954 -10.47 39.29 -21.62
CA ASN A 954 -11.79 39.93 -21.79
C ASN A 954 -12.54 39.37 -23.02
N ASP A 955 -11.82 39.15 -24.13
CA ASP A 955 -12.37 38.58 -25.36
C ASP A 955 -12.88 37.15 -25.14
N PHE A 956 -12.16 36.34 -24.35
CA PHE A 956 -12.63 35.02 -23.97
C PHE A 956 -13.85 35.08 -23.05
N GLU A 957 -13.96 36.09 -22.18
CA GLU A 957 -15.14 36.25 -21.34
C GLU A 957 -16.40 36.53 -22.18
N ILE A 958 -16.27 37.38 -23.20
CA ILE A 958 -17.35 37.70 -24.14
C ILE A 958 -17.75 36.46 -24.98
N LEU A 959 -16.80 35.59 -25.33
CA LEU A 959 -17.13 34.31 -25.98
C LEU A 959 -17.78 33.29 -25.04
N LEU A 960 -17.54 33.38 -23.73
CA LEU A 960 -18.17 32.53 -22.72
C LEU A 960 -19.58 33.01 -22.31
N ASP A 961 -19.99 34.22 -22.69
CA ASP A 961 -21.36 34.72 -22.52
C ASP A 961 -22.36 34.08 -23.52
N ASP A 962 -21.88 33.48 -24.62
CA ASP A 962 -22.67 32.66 -25.56
C ASP A 962 -22.03 31.26 -25.75
N PRO A 963 -22.13 30.39 -24.72
CA PRO A 963 -21.49 29.08 -24.74
C PRO A 963 -22.10 28.14 -25.80
N GLU A 964 -23.34 28.38 -26.23
CA GLU A 964 -24.00 27.56 -27.24
C GLU A 964 -23.46 27.77 -28.65
N LYS A 965 -23.23 29.03 -29.04
CA LYS A 965 -22.62 29.43 -30.31
C LYS A 965 -21.14 29.07 -30.35
N LEU A 966 -20.42 29.24 -29.24
CA LEU A 966 -19.03 28.83 -29.14
C LEU A 966 -18.91 27.30 -29.29
N SER A 967 -19.72 26.54 -28.55
CA SER A 967 -19.74 25.07 -28.66
C SER A 967 -20.11 24.62 -30.07
N LYS A 968 -21.10 25.24 -30.71
CA LYS A 968 -21.47 24.91 -32.10
C LYS A 968 -20.29 25.08 -33.07
N LYS A 969 -19.56 26.21 -33.01
CA LYS A 969 -18.37 26.41 -33.86
C LYS A 969 -17.29 25.33 -33.66
N ILE A 970 -17.15 24.79 -32.44
CA ILE A 970 -16.24 23.68 -32.15
C ILE A 970 -16.75 22.38 -32.79
N ILE A 971 -18.04 22.05 -32.65
CA ILE A 971 -18.65 20.88 -33.29
C ILE A 971 -18.54 20.94 -34.82
N ASP A 972 -18.88 22.08 -35.43
CA ASP A 972 -18.79 22.30 -36.88
C ASP A 972 -17.35 22.05 -37.40
N HIS A 973 -16.34 22.47 -36.63
CA HIS A 973 -14.93 22.19 -36.95
C HIS A 973 -14.56 20.70 -36.81
N LEU A 974 -15.00 20.03 -35.73
CA LEU A 974 -14.72 18.60 -35.52
C LEU A 974 -15.37 17.72 -36.61
N LYS A 975 -16.62 18.04 -36.99
CA LYS A 975 -17.33 17.43 -38.12
C LYS A 975 -16.55 17.58 -39.43
N MET A 976 -16.08 18.79 -39.73
CA MET A 976 -15.35 19.10 -40.97
C MET A 976 -14.04 18.30 -41.16
N PHE A 977 -13.44 17.78 -40.09
CA PHE A 977 -12.19 16.99 -40.14
C PHE A 977 -12.32 15.54 -39.63
N ASN A 978 -13.54 15.05 -39.39
CA ASN A 978 -13.80 13.71 -38.84
C ASN A 978 -12.97 13.41 -37.57
N LEU A 979 -13.05 14.34 -36.60
CA LEU A 979 -12.34 14.28 -35.32
C LEU A 979 -13.28 13.84 -34.20
N GLN A 980 -12.86 12.88 -33.37
CA GLN A 980 -13.70 12.28 -32.33
C GLN A 980 -13.74 13.09 -31.02
N GLY A 981 -13.12 14.28 -30.98
CA GLY A 981 -13.10 15.15 -29.81
C GLY A 981 -11.94 16.16 -29.80
N LEU A 982 -11.73 16.80 -28.64
CA LEU A 982 -10.69 17.82 -28.46
C LEU A 982 -9.95 17.76 -27.11
N GLU A 983 -8.86 18.52 -27.02
CA GLU A 983 -8.25 19.01 -25.78
C GLU A 983 -8.29 20.54 -25.79
N LEU A 984 -8.74 21.18 -24.70
CA LEU A 984 -8.75 22.64 -24.57
C LEU A 984 -7.49 23.14 -23.85
N ARG A 985 -6.72 24.00 -24.51
CA ARG A 985 -5.55 24.68 -23.95
C ARG A 985 -5.84 26.18 -23.81
N CYS A 986 -6.52 26.55 -22.73
CA CYS A 986 -7.08 27.89 -22.53
C CYS A 986 -6.66 28.59 -21.22
N HIS A 987 -5.71 28.03 -20.46
CA HIS A 987 -5.29 28.55 -19.16
C HIS A 987 -4.84 30.03 -19.18
N ASN A 988 -4.20 30.49 -20.26
CA ASN A 988 -3.76 31.89 -20.41
C ASN A 988 -4.93 32.87 -20.65
N ALA A 989 -6.08 32.41 -21.13
CA ALA A 989 -7.26 33.23 -21.35
C ALA A 989 -8.18 33.32 -20.11
N ILE A 990 -7.98 32.46 -19.10
CA ILE A 990 -8.90 32.30 -17.95
C ILE A 990 -8.55 33.21 -16.77
N ASN A 991 -9.57 33.65 -16.03
CA ASN A 991 -9.49 34.38 -14.76
C ASN A 991 -10.48 33.76 -13.72
N PRO A 992 -10.42 34.10 -12.42
CA PRO A 992 -11.32 33.53 -11.41
C PRO A 992 -12.82 33.83 -11.64
N ASN A 993 -13.16 35.01 -12.18
CA ASN A 993 -14.56 35.42 -12.41
C ASN A 993 -15.23 34.55 -13.48
N MET A 994 -14.47 34.09 -14.46
CA MET A 994 -14.95 33.19 -15.53
C MET A 994 -15.32 31.78 -15.04
N LYS A 995 -14.94 31.37 -13.82
CA LYS A 995 -15.06 29.98 -13.35
C LYS A 995 -16.46 29.38 -13.62
N LYS A 996 -17.53 30.16 -13.39
CA LYS A 996 -18.91 29.73 -13.67
C LYS A 996 -19.17 29.61 -15.18
N LYS A 997 -18.96 30.69 -15.95
CA LYS A 997 -19.20 30.72 -17.41
C LYS A 997 -18.42 29.62 -18.15
N TYR A 998 -17.16 29.39 -17.76
CA TYR A 998 -16.31 28.32 -18.31
C TYR A 998 -16.83 26.92 -17.96
N SER A 999 -17.36 26.73 -16.75
CA SER A 999 -17.97 25.46 -16.34
C SER A 999 -19.24 25.15 -17.15
N GLU A 1000 -20.09 26.17 -17.35
CA GLU A 1000 -21.30 26.08 -18.19
C GLU A 1000 -20.96 25.79 -19.66
N PHE A 1001 -19.92 26.44 -20.20
CA PHE A 1001 -19.37 26.14 -21.52
C PHE A 1001 -18.87 24.69 -21.66
N ILE A 1002 -18.10 24.17 -20.70
CA ILE A 1002 -17.59 22.79 -20.76
C ILE A 1002 -18.72 21.76 -20.72
N ILE A 1003 -19.75 21.97 -19.89
CA ILE A 1003 -20.94 21.09 -19.82
C ILE A 1003 -21.71 21.12 -21.14
N ASN A 1004 -21.96 22.32 -21.68
CA ASN A 1004 -22.65 22.53 -22.96
C ASN A 1004 -21.90 21.85 -24.12
N LEU A 1005 -20.59 22.05 -24.19
CA LEU A 1005 -19.72 21.42 -25.19
C LEU A 1005 -19.73 19.89 -25.07
N ARG A 1006 -19.68 19.30 -23.87
CA ARG A 1006 -19.79 17.85 -23.70
C ARG A 1006 -21.14 17.32 -24.19
N ASN A 1007 -22.24 18.01 -23.89
CA ASN A 1007 -23.58 17.61 -24.32
C ASN A 1007 -23.73 17.69 -25.85
N LYS A 1008 -23.21 18.75 -26.49
CA LYS A 1008 -23.20 18.85 -27.96
C LYS A 1008 -22.26 17.82 -28.60
N LEU A 1009 -21.11 17.49 -28.00
CA LEU A 1009 -20.21 16.44 -28.50
C LEU A 1009 -20.91 15.07 -28.55
N ILE A 1010 -21.64 14.69 -27.50
CA ILE A 1010 -22.40 13.44 -27.46
C ILE A 1010 -23.50 13.44 -28.53
N ASN A 1011 -24.35 14.47 -28.53
CA ASN A 1011 -25.54 14.53 -29.38
C ASN A 1011 -25.25 14.73 -30.88
N GLU A 1012 -24.21 15.51 -31.22
CA GLU A 1012 -23.98 15.95 -32.61
C GLU A 1012 -22.89 15.16 -33.37
N LEU A 1013 -22.07 14.36 -32.68
CA LEU A 1013 -21.06 13.49 -33.30
C LEU A 1013 -21.41 11.99 -33.17
N GLU A 1014 -22.63 11.66 -32.71
CA GLU A 1014 -23.09 10.29 -32.41
C GLU A 1014 -22.13 9.52 -31.49
N LEU A 1015 -21.41 10.27 -30.63
CA LEU A 1015 -20.47 9.72 -29.69
C LEU A 1015 -21.24 9.10 -28.53
N SER A 1016 -20.99 7.81 -28.26
CA SER A 1016 -21.53 7.16 -27.05
C SER A 1016 -21.18 7.99 -25.80
N PRO A 1017 -21.97 7.93 -24.71
CA PRO A 1017 -21.66 8.62 -23.45
C PRO A 1017 -20.26 8.30 -22.88
N CYS A 1018 -19.68 7.21 -23.37
CA CYS A 1018 -18.41 6.61 -22.97
C CYS A 1018 -17.27 6.86 -23.98
N SER A 1019 -17.60 7.46 -25.12
CA SER A 1019 -16.62 7.89 -26.12
C SER A 1019 -15.91 9.13 -25.63
N LYS A 1020 -14.57 9.09 -25.68
CA LYS A 1020 -13.72 10.15 -25.14
C LYS A 1020 -13.72 11.34 -26.08
N ALA A 1021 -14.24 12.46 -25.60
CA ALA A 1021 -14.53 13.62 -26.43
C ALA A 1021 -13.81 14.90 -25.94
N ILE A 1022 -13.43 15.00 -24.66
CA ILE A 1022 -12.93 16.26 -24.08
C ILE A 1022 -11.91 16.06 -22.95
N SER A 1023 -10.74 16.70 -23.11
CA SER A 1023 -9.75 16.93 -22.04
C SER A 1023 -9.38 18.41 -21.92
N VAL A 1024 -8.73 18.80 -20.82
CA VAL A 1024 -8.21 20.16 -20.59
C VAL A 1024 -6.73 20.10 -20.24
N SER A 1025 -5.94 21.02 -20.79
CA SER A 1025 -4.51 21.15 -20.53
C SER A 1025 -4.21 22.28 -19.54
N LEU A 1026 -3.61 21.93 -18.40
CA LEU A 1026 -3.27 22.82 -17.29
C LEU A 1026 -1.74 22.79 -17.03
N PRO A 1027 -1.10 23.94 -16.80
CA PRO A 1027 0.35 24.00 -16.59
C PRO A 1027 0.78 23.48 -15.21
N SER A 1028 2.03 23.06 -15.09
CA SER A 1028 2.67 22.58 -13.84
C SER A 1028 2.81 23.60 -12.71
N TRP A 1029 2.34 24.84 -12.87
CA TRP A 1029 2.21 25.83 -11.80
C TRP A 1029 0.76 26.09 -11.38
N ALA A 1030 -0.22 25.36 -11.95
CA ALA A 1030 -1.63 25.46 -11.61
C ALA A 1030 -1.97 24.71 -10.30
N GLU A 1031 -1.31 25.06 -9.19
CA GLU A 1031 -1.59 24.47 -7.87
C GLU A 1031 -2.99 24.86 -7.35
N ASN A 1032 -3.48 26.04 -7.73
CA ASN A 1032 -4.75 26.65 -7.29
C ASN A 1032 -5.97 26.29 -8.17
N VAL A 1033 -6.08 25.06 -8.68
CA VAL A 1033 -7.18 24.66 -9.60
C VAL A 1033 -8.58 25.05 -9.11
N PRO A 1034 -8.97 24.86 -7.82
CA PRO A 1034 -10.29 25.22 -7.34
C PRO A 1034 -10.66 26.72 -7.42
N GLN A 1035 -9.68 27.61 -7.58
CA GLN A 1035 -9.91 29.06 -7.72
C GLN A 1035 -10.30 29.45 -9.15
N LEU A 1036 -9.81 28.73 -10.15
CA LEU A 1036 -10.01 29.03 -11.58
C LEU A 1036 -11.05 28.11 -12.25
N TYR A 1037 -11.23 26.91 -11.72
CA TYR A 1037 -12.07 25.85 -12.32
C TYR A 1037 -12.99 25.21 -11.28
N ASP A 1038 -14.05 24.56 -11.75
CA ASP A 1038 -14.85 23.66 -10.92
C ASP A 1038 -14.26 22.24 -10.98
N VAL A 1039 -13.98 21.66 -9.81
CA VAL A 1039 -13.33 20.34 -9.71
C VAL A 1039 -14.24 19.20 -10.14
N ASN A 1040 -15.57 19.31 -9.96
CA ASN A 1040 -16.50 18.28 -10.42
C ASN A 1040 -16.58 18.29 -11.95
N VAL A 1041 -16.62 19.47 -12.56
CA VAL A 1041 -16.57 19.61 -14.03
C VAL A 1041 -15.25 19.07 -14.59
N LEU A 1042 -14.10 19.38 -13.97
CA LEU A 1042 -12.82 18.80 -14.37
C LEU A 1042 -12.74 17.27 -14.16
N ASN A 1043 -13.34 16.74 -13.08
CA ASN A 1043 -13.45 15.29 -12.85
C ASN A 1043 -14.38 14.60 -13.84
N ASN A 1044 -15.34 15.32 -14.45
CA ASN A 1044 -16.24 14.81 -15.47
C ASN A 1044 -15.61 14.79 -16.88
N LEU A 1045 -14.51 15.50 -17.12
CA LEU A 1045 -13.70 15.37 -18.34
C LEU A 1045 -13.15 13.96 -18.49
N ASP A 1046 -12.70 13.59 -19.69
CA ASP A 1046 -12.13 12.26 -19.91
C ASP A 1046 -10.70 12.19 -19.35
N TYR A 1047 -9.90 13.25 -19.55
CA TYR A 1047 -8.55 13.41 -18.99
C TYR A 1047 -8.21 14.87 -18.61
N LEU A 1048 -7.21 15.02 -17.76
CA LEU A 1048 -6.52 16.28 -17.45
C LEU A 1048 -5.04 16.17 -17.87
N SER A 1049 -4.63 17.02 -18.81
CA SER A 1049 -3.27 17.07 -19.35
C SER A 1049 -2.41 18.00 -18.47
N LEU A 1050 -1.55 17.43 -17.64
CA LEU A 1050 -0.61 18.16 -16.79
C LEU A 1050 0.62 18.53 -17.62
N ASP A 1051 0.63 19.78 -18.09
CA ASP A 1051 1.67 20.31 -18.97
C ASP A 1051 2.86 20.87 -18.17
N ALA A 1052 3.93 20.09 -18.12
CA ALA A 1052 5.18 20.45 -17.47
C ALA A 1052 5.95 21.60 -18.16
N ASN A 1053 5.49 22.10 -19.33
CA ASN A 1053 6.38 22.73 -20.32
C ASN A 1053 6.04 24.18 -20.69
N ASN A 1054 4.97 24.78 -20.15
CA ASN A 1054 4.50 26.13 -20.51
C ASN A 1054 5.40 27.26 -20.00
N ASP A 1055 6.52 27.49 -20.68
CA ASP A 1055 7.36 28.70 -20.54
C ASP A 1055 7.94 29.19 -21.90
N PHE A 1056 7.31 28.84 -23.02
CA PHE A 1056 7.71 29.28 -24.37
C PHE A 1056 7.13 30.66 -24.79
N THR A 1057 6.35 31.33 -23.95
CA THR A 1057 5.59 32.55 -24.33
C THR A 1057 5.75 33.76 -23.39
N THR A 1058 6.58 33.69 -22.35
CA THR A 1058 6.75 34.77 -21.36
C THR A 1058 8.20 35.16 -21.16
N SER A 1059 8.67 36.16 -21.93
CA SER A 1059 10.00 36.78 -21.85
C SER A 1059 10.26 37.62 -20.58
N THR A 1060 9.51 37.33 -19.50
CA THR A 1060 9.42 38.14 -18.28
C THR A 1060 9.70 37.36 -16.99
N ARG A 1061 9.97 36.05 -17.06
CA ARG A 1061 10.44 35.23 -15.92
C ARG A 1061 11.96 35.07 -15.91
N THR A 1062 12.67 36.19 -15.75
CA THR A 1062 14.12 36.21 -15.53
C THR A 1062 14.53 35.92 -14.08
N GLU A 1063 13.56 35.77 -13.16
CA GLU A 1063 13.81 35.49 -11.73
C GLU A 1063 12.85 34.44 -11.16
N MET A 1064 13.05 33.16 -11.52
CA MET A 1064 12.73 32.04 -10.62
C MET A 1064 13.91 31.07 -10.56
N ASN A 1065 14.09 30.44 -9.40
CA ASN A 1065 15.30 29.70 -9.05
C ASN A 1065 15.44 28.34 -9.76
N ASN A 1066 16.60 27.69 -9.56
CA ASN A 1066 16.89 26.30 -9.90
C ASN A 1066 16.07 25.29 -9.02
N GLU A 1067 14.75 25.48 -8.99
CA GLU A 1067 13.79 24.55 -8.41
C GLU A 1067 13.57 23.37 -9.37
N ASN A 1068 13.49 22.16 -8.82
CA ASN A 1068 13.49 20.94 -9.62
C ASN A 1068 12.12 20.75 -10.30
N ASP A 1069 12.05 20.58 -11.63
CA ASP A 1069 10.79 20.38 -12.37
C ASP A 1069 9.92 19.26 -11.77
N MET A 1070 10.57 18.14 -11.40
CA MET A 1070 9.91 16.98 -10.80
C MET A 1070 9.41 17.23 -9.36
N LYS A 1071 9.97 18.20 -8.63
CA LYS A 1071 9.45 18.66 -7.32
C LYS A 1071 8.16 19.46 -7.54
N LEU A 1072 8.15 20.36 -8.53
CA LEU A 1072 6.96 21.15 -8.90
C LEU A 1072 5.81 20.27 -9.42
N ILE A 1073 6.12 19.27 -10.27
CA ILE A 1073 5.16 18.24 -10.71
C ILE A 1073 4.57 17.49 -9.51
N GLN A 1074 5.42 17.05 -8.57
CA GLN A 1074 4.98 16.34 -7.36
C GLN A 1074 4.12 17.21 -6.44
N GLN A 1075 4.49 18.49 -6.23
CA GLN A 1075 3.69 19.45 -5.47
C GLN A 1075 2.31 19.68 -6.11
N THR A 1076 2.28 19.86 -7.43
CA THR A 1076 1.04 20.09 -8.19
C THR A 1076 0.11 18.88 -8.16
N ILE A 1077 0.60 17.66 -8.39
CA ILE A 1077 -0.19 16.43 -8.28
C ILE A 1077 -0.78 16.27 -6.88
N GLN A 1078 0.00 16.53 -5.83
CA GLN A 1078 -0.52 16.50 -4.46
C GLN A 1078 -1.51 17.64 -4.17
N SER A 1079 -1.38 18.82 -4.78
CA SER A 1079 -2.38 19.89 -4.67
C SER A 1079 -3.69 19.47 -5.35
N TRP A 1080 -3.60 18.85 -6.52
CA TRP A 1080 -4.74 18.35 -7.28
C TRP A 1080 -5.46 17.21 -6.53
N GLU A 1081 -4.73 16.26 -5.94
CA GLU A 1081 -5.29 15.21 -5.09
C GLU A 1081 -6.02 15.79 -3.87
N ARG A 1082 -5.39 16.73 -3.15
CA ARG A 1082 -6.03 17.46 -2.02
C ARG A 1082 -7.25 18.27 -2.44
N ALA A 1083 -7.27 18.79 -3.66
CA ALA A 1083 -8.41 19.49 -4.25
C ALA A 1083 -9.56 18.57 -4.65
N GLY A 1084 -9.38 17.24 -4.59
CA GLY A 1084 -10.39 16.25 -4.98
C GLY A 1084 -10.35 15.85 -6.46
N ILE A 1085 -9.28 16.19 -7.20
CA ILE A 1085 -9.10 15.74 -8.59
C ILE A 1085 -8.73 14.25 -8.60
N ASN A 1086 -9.44 13.48 -9.42
CA ASN A 1086 -9.16 12.06 -9.61
C ASN A 1086 -7.84 11.88 -10.37
N THR A 1087 -6.77 11.54 -9.65
CA THR A 1087 -5.42 11.35 -10.22
C THR A 1087 -5.38 10.32 -11.35
N LYS A 1088 -6.27 9.31 -11.35
CA LYS A 1088 -6.41 8.34 -12.45
C LYS A 1088 -6.90 8.94 -13.78
N LYS A 1089 -7.31 10.20 -13.81
CA LYS A 1089 -7.61 10.98 -15.04
C LYS A 1089 -6.48 11.95 -15.43
N VAL A 1090 -5.48 12.15 -14.58
CA VAL A 1090 -4.34 13.02 -14.86
C VAL A 1090 -3.34 12.31 -15.76
N LEU A 1091 -2.97 12.92 -16.88
CA LEU A 1091 -1.93 12.44 -17.79
C LEU A 1091 -0.75 13.42 -17.75
N LEU A 1092 0.46 12.89 -17.52
CA LEU A 1092 1.66 13.72 -17.49
C LEU A 1092 2.17 13.97 -18.92
N ASN A 1093 2.28 15.24 -19.32
CA ASN A 1093 2.70 15.64 -20.67
C ASN A 1093 4.22 15.87 -20.71
N ILE A 1094 4.93 14.96 -21.38
CA ILE A 1094 6.39 14.88 -21.39
C ILE A 1094 6.94 15.33 -22.76
N PRO A 1095 7.90 16.27 -22.80
CA PRO A 1095 8.51 16.72 -24.05
C PRO A 1095 9.54 15.68 -24.51
N ILE A 1096 9.39 15.10 -25.69
CA ILE A 1096 10.41 14.18 -26.23
C ILE A 1096 11.43 14.85 -27.14
N TYR A 1097 11.29 16.16 -27.38
CA TYR A 1097 12.30 17.00 -28.01
C TYR A 1097 13.37 17.49 -27.02
N GLY A 1098 14.56 17.78 -27.52
CA GLY A 1098 15.59 18.53 -26.80
C GLY A 1098 15.31 20.03 -26.76
N ARG A 1099 15.63 20.65 -25.63
CA ARG A 1099 15.62 22.11 -25.39
C ARG A 1099 17.06 22.57 -25.30
N SER A 1100 17.51 23.30 -26.31
CA SER A 1100 18.87 23.80 -26.51
C SER A 1100 18.96 25.28 -26.16
N VAL A 1101 19.97 25.67 -25.39
CA VAL A 1101 20.16 27.02 -24.85
C VAL A 1101 21.61 27.46 -25.03
N PRO A 1102 21.91 28.63 -25.62
CA PRO A 1102 23.28 29.13 -25.74
C PRO A 1102 23.99 29.26 -24.38
N ILE A 1103 25.27 28.84 -24.33
CA ILE A 1103 26.12 28.98 -23.14
C ILE A 1103 26.90 30.30 -23.24
N ASP A 1104 26.35 31.37 -22.68
CA ASP A 1104 27.07 32.65 -22.55
C ASP A 1104 28.30 32.45 -21.65
N PHE A 1105 29.50 32.43 -22.27
CA PHE A 1105 30.76 32.09 -21.59
C PHE A 1105 31.39 33.26 -20.80
N GLU A 1106 30.60 34.26 -20.39
CA GLU A 1106 31.02 35.35 -19.49
C GLU A 1106 31.03 34.93 -18.00
N ILE A 1107 31.47 33.70 -17.71
CA ILE A 1107 31.80 33.24 -16.35
C ILE A 1107 33.28 32.91 -16.30
N THR A 1108 34.08 33.90 -15.91
CA THR A 1108 35.49 33.71 -15.56
C THR A 1108 35.63 32.80 -14.33
N LYS A 1109 36.77 32.10 -14.20
CA LYS A 1109 37.03 31.11 -13.14
C LYS A 1109 37.26 31.74 -11.75
N SER A 1110 36.30 32.50 -11.22
CA SER A 1110 36.44 33.17 -9.91
C SER A 1110 35.14 33.44 -9.16
N THR A 1111 34.06 33.91 -9.81
CA THR A 1111 32.93 34.56 -9.12
C THR A 1111 31.59 33.82 -9.22
N LEU A 1112 30.97 33.57 -8.06
CA LEU A 1112 29.61 33.02 -7.93
C LEU A 1112 28.58 34.15 -7.79
N THR A 1113 28.45 34.96 -8.84
CA THR A 1113 27.42 36.00 -8.97
C THR A 1113 26.98 36.07 -10.42
N VAL A 1114 25.70 35.82 -10.70
CA VAL A 1114 25.15 35.90 -12.06
C VAL A 1114 25.00 37.39 -12.42
N SER A 1115 25.78 37.86 -13.39
CA SER A 1115 25.52 39.13 -14.07
C SER A 1115 24.25 38.99 -14.91
N LYS A 1116 23.34 39.97 -14.82
CA LYS A 1116 22.09 39.95 -15.58
C LYS A 1116 22.36 40.28 -17.06
N SER A 1117 22.41 39.26 -17.91
CA SER A 1117 22.26 39.45 -19.36
C SER A 1117 20.85 39.99 -19.62
N THR A 1118 20.76 41.15 -20.29
CA THR A 1118 19.50 41.85 -20.56
C THR A 1118 18.88 41.48 -21.92
N LYS A 1119 19.43 40.48 -22.61
CA LYS A 1119 18.90 39.97 -23.88
C LYS A 1119 17.99 38.76 -23.64
N PRO A 1120 16.86 38.61 -24.37
CA PRO A 1120 16.03 37.43 -24.27
C PRO A 1120 16.78 36.20 -24.81
N ILE A 1121 17.01 35.22 -23.94
CA ILE A 1121 17.69 33.96 -24.30
C ILE A 1121 16.77 33.14 -25.22
N MET A 1122 17.20 32.90 -26.46
CA MET A 1122 16.40 32.19 -27.45
C MET A 1122 16.57 30.67 -27.28
N VAL A 1123 15.55 30.01 -26.70
CA VAL A 1123 15.54 28.55 -26.52
C VAL A 1123 15.21 27.85 -27.85
N ARG A 1124 16.13 27.03 -28.35
CA ARG A 1124 15.99 26.23 -29.58
C ARG A 1124 15.38 24.86 -29.28
N LYS A 1125 14.29 24.50 -29.97
CA LYS A 1125 13.76 23.13 -29.99
C LYS A 1125 14.59 22.25 -30.95
N VAL A 1126 14.92 21.03 -30.53
CA VAL A 1126 15.75 20.07 -31.28
C VAL A 1126 15.06 18.70 -31.32
N GLU A 1127 14.84 18.15 -32.52
CA GLU A 1127 14.27 16.79 -32.69
C GLU A 1127 15.33 15.72 -32.36
N GLN A 1128 14.93 14.57 -31.80
CA GLN A 1128 15.87 13.50 -31.37
C GLN A 1128 16.78 13.02 -32.49
N LYS A 1129 16.24 12.82 -33.70
CA LYS A 1129 17.03 12.45 -34.89
C LYS A 1129 18.13 13.46 -35.24
N ILE A 1130 17.86 14.75 -35.03
CA ILE A 1130 18.83 15.83 -35.24
C ILE A 1130 19.86 15.80 -34.10
N LEU A 1131 19.39 15.71 -32.85
CA LEU A 1131 20.23 15.65 -31.66
C LEU A 1131 21.23 14.49 -31.70
N CYS A 1132 20.79 13.27 -32.03
CA CYS A 1132 21.68 12.12 -32.22
C CYS A 1132 22.72 12.35 -33.33
N SER A 1133 22.35 13.04 -34.42
CA SER A 1133 23.27 13.41 -35.49
C SER A 1133 24.29 14.48 -35.05
N GLU A 1134 23.90 15.44 -34.21
CA GLU A 1134 24.77 16.46 -33.65
C GLU A 1134 25.74 15.84 -32.61
N LEU A 1135 25.24 15.13 -31.59
CA LEU A 1135 26.05 14.49 -30.53
C LEU A 1135 27.08 13.49 -31.09
N LYS A 1136 26.70 12.72 -32.12
CA LYS A 1136 27.61 11.76 -32.77
C LYS A 1136 28.75 12.44 -33.53
N LYS A 1137 28.55 13.64 -34.06
CA LYS A 1137 29.60 14.42 -34.75
C LYS A 1137 30.58 15.05 -33.76
N THR A 1138 30.11 15.42 -32.57
CA THR A 1138 30.94 16.07 -31.54
C THR A 1138 31.63 15.10 -30.59
N GLY A 1139 31.15 13.86 -30.49
CA GLY A 1139 31.58 12.93 -29.44
C GLY A 1139 31.10 13.34 -28.05
N SER A 1140 30.06 14.20 -27.96
CA SER A 1140 29.59 14.75 -26.69
C SER A 1140 29.01 13.66 -25.79
N ILE A 1141 29.63 13.48 -24.61
CA ILE A 1141 29.19 12.50 -23.61
C ILE A 1141 27.94 13.04 -22.90
N MET A 1142 26.84 12.30 -23.03
CA MET A 1142 25.59 12.52 -22.29
C MET A 1142 25.82 12.42 -20.78
N LYS A 1143 25.23 13.35 -20.01
CA LYS A 1143 25.16 13.30 -18.55
C LYS A 1143 23.70 13.38 -18.10
N VAL A 1144 23.25 12.47 -17.24
CA VAL A 1144 21.92 12.58 -16.64
C VAL A 1144 21.94 13.62 -15.51
N SER A 1145 21.01 14.55 -15.55
CA SER A 1145 20.83 15.61 -14.55
C SER A 1145 19.79 15.16 -13.52
N TYR A 1146 20.26 14.49 -12.46
CA TYR A 1146 19.42 13.87 -11.44
C TYR A 1146 18.59 14.84 -10.57
N ASP A 1147 18.72 16.16 -10.80
CA ASP A 1147 17.89 17.22 -10.22
C ASP A 1147 16.58 17.45 -11.00
N THR A 1148 16.64 17.32 -12.33
CA THR A 1148 15.58 17.64 -13.31
C THR A 1148 15.08 16.40 -14.04
N ILE A 1149 15.80 15.27 -13.89
CA ILE A 1149 15.53 13.97 -14.52
C ILE A 1149 15.46 14.14 -16.05
N SER A 1150 16.55 14.66 -16.62
CA SER A 1150 16.76 14.83 -18.06
C SER A 1150 18.19 14.43 -18.43
N GLY A 1151 18.41 13.96 -19.66
CA GLY A 1151 19.72 13.93 -20.27
C GLY A 1151 20.19 15.36 -20.60
N LYS A 1152 21.49 15.62 -20.43
CA LYS A 1152 22.13 16.89 -20.76
C LYS A 1152 23.44 16.67 -21.49
N SER A 1153 23.70 17.51 -22.49
CA SER A 1153 24.89 17.49 -23.33
C SER A 1153 25.25 18.90 -23.78
N ILE A 1154 26.50 19.13 -24.19
CA ILE A 1154 26.92 20.36 -24.85
C ILE A 1154 27.10 20.08 -26.35
N LEU A 1155 26.57 20.97 -27.20
CA LEU A 1155 26.64 20.89 -28.66
C LEU A 1155 27.82 21.70 -29.21
N SER A 1156 28.27 21.41 -30.44
CA SER A 1156 29.38 22.13 -31.10
C SER A 1156 29.10 23.61 -31.35
N THR A 1157 27.82 23.99 -31.32
CA THR A 1157 27.31 25.38 -31.34
C THR A 1157 27.52 26.12 -30.01
N ASN A 1158 28.14 25.49 -29.00
CA ASN A 1158 28.24 26.01 -27.62
C ASN A 1158 26.86 26.28 -27.00
N GLU A 1159 25.94 25.33 -27.18
CA GLU A 1159 24.63 25.29 -26.53
C GLU A 1159 24.58 24.11 -25.53
N GLU A 1160 23.99 24.30 -24.34
CA GLU A 1160 23.56 23.19 -23.47
C GLU A 1160 22.19 22.71 -23.96
N VAL A 1161 22.08 21.42 -24.28
CA VAL A 1161 20.82 20.79 -24.66
C VAL A 1161 20.35 19.83 -23.56
N THR A 1162 19.10 20.00 -23.15
CA THR A 1162 18.40 19.19 -22.15
C THR A 1162 17.29 18.39 -22.84
N TYR A 1163 17.17 17.09 -22.58
CA TYR A 1163 16.32 16.18 -23.38
C TYR A 1163 15.92 14.93 -22.60
N GLU A 1164 14.89 14.21 -23.06
CA GLU A 1164 14.54 12.89 -22.52
C GLU A 1164 15.41 11.78 -23.10
N THR A 1165 15.68 10.77 -22.27
CA THR A 1165 16.32 9.51 -22.61
C THR A 1165 15.39 8.35 -22.23
N GLN A 1166 15.69 7.13 -22.68
CA GLN A 1166 14.89 5.96 -22.30
C GLN A 1166 14.87 5.73 -20.77
N ASP A 1167 15.95 6.07 -20.06
CA ASP A 1167 16.05 5.89 -18.60
C ASP A 1167 15.39 7.03 -17.79
N THR A 1168 15.44 8.27 -18.27
CA THR A 1168 14.70 9.38 -17.62
C THR A 1168 13.20 9.21 -17.82
N LEU A 1169 12.78 8.75 -19.00
CA LEU A 1169 11.42 8.39 -19.31
C LEU A 1169 10.96 7.15 -18.51
N PHE A 1170 11.79 6.11 -18.36
CA PHE A 1170 11.52 4.96 -17.49
C PHE A 1170 11.22 5.40 -16.04
N TYR A 1171 12.03 6.30 -15.48
CA TYR A 1171 11.76 6.87 -14.16
C TYR A 1171 10.40 7.61 -14.12
N LYS A 1172 10.12 8.47 -15.10
CA LYS A 1172 8.86 9.26 -15.14
C LYS A 1172 7.62 8.40 -15.35
N LEU A 1173 7.73 7.28 -16.07
CA LEU A 1173 6.68 6.28 -16.24
C LEU A 1173 6.43 5.47 -14.96
N LYS A 1174 7.49 5.04 -14.27
CA LYS A 1174 7.34 4.42 -12.93
C LYS A 1174 6.77 5.41 -11.89
N TYR A 1175 7.08 6.70 -12.02
CA TYR A 1175 6.51 7.77 -11.19
C TYR A 1175 5.00 7.91 -11.43
N ILE A 1176 4.56 7.95 -12.71
CA ILE A 1176 3.14 7.89 -13.11
C ILE A 1176 2.42 6.71 -12.43
N MET A 1177 3.04 5.52 -12.41
CA MET A 1177 2.46 4.35 -11.73
C MET A 1177 2.36 4.54 -10.20
N ARG A 1178 3.43 5.03 -9.56
CA ARG A 1178 3.51 5.17 -8.11
C ARG A 1178 2.49 6.16 -7.54
N GLU A 1179 2.32 7.31 -8.21
CA GLU A 1179 1.31 8.30 -7.86
C GLU A 1179 -0.09 7.97 -8.45
N LYS A 1180 -0.24 6.80 -9.09
CA LYS A 1180 -1.51 6.26 -9.66
C LYS A 1180 -2.18 7.19 -10.68
N LEU A 1181 -1.36 7.88 -11.49
CA LEU A 1181 -1.85 8.76 -12.56
C LEU A 1181 -2.49 7.95 -13.71
N GLY A 1182 -3.31 8.59 -14.53
CA GLY A 1182 -3.99 7.94 -15.65
C GLY A 1182 -3.07 7.50 -16.79
N GLY A 1183 -1.86 8.06 -16.90
CA GLY A 1183 -0.92 7.75 -17.97
C GLY A 1183 -0.04 8.93 -18.39
N ILE A 1184 0.33 8.94 -19.67
CA ILE A 1184 1.32 9.84 -20.29
C ILE A 1184 0.79 10.44 -21.59
N ILE A 1185 1.18 11.69 -21.86
CA ILE A 1185 1.08 12.35 -23.17
C ILE A 1185 2.50 12.58 -23.73
N PHE A 1186 2.75 12.10 -24.94
CA PHE A 1186 4.02 12.28 -25.66
C PHE A 1186 3.99 13.53 -26.55
N ASN A 1187 4.91 14.47 -26.32
CA ASN A 1187 4.93 15.79 -26.96
C ASN A 1187 6.25 16.04 -27.73
N SER A 1188 6.33 15.83 -29.04
CA SER A 1188 5.36 15.23 -29.97
C SER A 1188 6.03 14.12 -30.79
N LEU A 1189 5.25 13.21 -31.41
CA LEU A 1189 5.78 12.11 -32.24
C LEU A 1189 6.69 12.58 -33.37
N ASN A 1190 6.49 13.81 -33.86
CA ASN A 1190 7.30 14.45 -34.89
C ASN A 1190 8.76 14.66 -34.44
N ASP A 1191 8.99 14.72 -33.13
CA ASP A 1191 10.26 15.02 -32.51
C ASP A 1191 11.03 13.77 -32.04
N ASP A 1192 10.37 12.59 -31.99
CA ASP A 1192 10.99 11.29 -31.74
C ASP A 1192 11.85 10.86 -32.94
N ASP A 1193 12.74 9.88 -32.75
CA ASP A 1193 13.52 9.30 -33.84
C ASP A 1193 12.71 8.26 -34.62
N PHE A 1194 11.70 8.72 -35.35
CA PHE A 1194 10.95 7.89 -36.31
C PHE A 1194 11.78 7.41 -37.51
N SER A 1195 13.03 7.87 -37.61
CA SER A 1195 14.01 7.54 -38.66
C SER A 1195 15.01 6.45 -38.28
N ASN A 1196 15.20 6.17 -36.99
CA ASN A 1196 16.26 5.31 -36.44
C ASN A 1196 17.70 5.83 -36.68
N GLU A 1197 17.90 7.16 -36.76
CA GLU A 1197 19.21 7.81 -36.81
C GLU A 1197 20.05 7.56 -35.53
N CYS A 1198 19.39 7.49 -34.38
CA CYS A 1198 19.98 7.16 -33.08
C CYS A 1198 20.39 5.68 -32.97
N LYS A 1199 19.95 4.82 -33.91
CA LYS A 1199 20.12 3.35 -33.90
C LYS A 1199 19.50 2.64 -32.69
N GLN A 1200 18.44 3.20 -32.10
CA GLN A 1200 17.73 2.66 -30.93
C GLN A 1200 16.36 2.06 -31.27
N GLY A 1201 16.06 1.87 -32.56
CA GLY A 1201 14.73 1.56 -33.07
C GLY A 1201 13.96 2.82 -33.46
N MET A 1202 12.96 2.67 -34.34
CA MET A 1202 12.07 3.78 -34.70
C MET A 1202 11.16 4.13 -33.52
N TYR A 1203 11.04 5.43 -33.21
CA TYR A 1203 10.32 5.95 -32.04
C TYR A 1203 10.89 5.41 -30.71
N SER A 1204 12.20 5.51 -30.50
CA SER A 1204 12.89 4.83 -29.39
C SER A 1204 12.38 5.25 -28.00
N LEU A 1205 11.86 6.47 -27.85
CA LEU A 1205 11.25 6.95 -26.60
C LEU A 1205 9.82 6.46 -26.43
N LEU A 1206 8.99 6.47 -27.48
CA LEU A 1206 7.66 5.85 -27.39
C LEU A 1206 7.74 4.35 -27.10
N MET A 1207 8.70 3.64 -27.70
CA MET A 1207 8.80 2.18 -27.59
C MET A 1207 9.25 1.68 -26.22
N SER A 1208 10.07 2.45 -25.48
CA SER A 1208 10.49 2.07 -24.11
C SER A 1208 9.35 2.12 -23.08
N THR A 1209 8.18 2.64 -23.45
CA THR A 1209 7.00 2.69 -22.55
C THR A 1209 6.54 1.32 -22.06
N LYS A 1210 6.56 0.29 -22.93
CA LYS A 1210 6.01 -1.04 -22.57
C LYS A 1210 6.81 -1.70 -21.45
N GLU A 1211 8.14 -1.56 -21.47
CA GLU A 1211 9.03 -2.11 -20.45
C GLU A 1211 8.85 -1.40 -19.09
N ALA A 1212 8.59 -0.08 -19.12
CA ALA A 1212 8.44 0.71 -17.90
C ALA A 1212 7.09 0.48 -17.18
N LEU A 1213 5.97 0.46 -17.92
CA LEU A 1213 4.62 0.54 -17.35
C LEU A 1213 4.07 -0.77 -16.75
N CYS A 1214 4.88 -1.84 -16.67
CA CYS A 1214 4.46 -3.17 -16.20
C CYS A 1214 3.21 -3.70 -16.93
N GLN A 1215 3.08 -3.38 -18.22
CA GLN A 1215 1.99 -3.87 -19.05
C GLN A 1215 2.32 -5.28 -19.54
N ASN A 1216 1.68 -6.28 -18.93
CA ASN A 1216 1.55 -7.62 -19.53
C ASN A 1216 0.75 -7.48 -20.84
#